data_AF-A0A9D5T8G6-F1
#
_entry.id   AF-A0A9D5T8G6-F1
#
_cell.length_a   1.000
_cell.length_b   1.000
_cell.length_c   1.000
_cell.angle_alpha   90.00
_cell.angle_beta   90.00
_cell.angle_gamma   90.00
#
_symmetry.space_group_name_H-M   'P 1'
#
loop_
_entity.id
_entity.type
_entity.pdbx_description
1 polymer ?
#
loop_
_entity_poly.entity_id
_entity_poly.type
_entity_poly.pdbx_seq_one_letter_code
_entity_poly.pdbx_strand_id
1 'polypeptide(L)'
;MIIKKTVAVLLSVLLITAGLTLTASAYEDGELIVSESLTPRLYDSPADMTGSVEIIESLVDTDEFREYLLGEFLECKTTIPVSQFNIPVSASEYASDFIWYHMPEAFGVYSLSYSFYSYSGNIINLVVEYCDFTDTPAEYKACMEAFYEKADKLLSGIEGNSSLSETEKALLLHDRLAVNTEYDFTGTNRVIHTAYGAFANKLAVCQGYAMAYMYLLQRVGIENYYCSSQALNHGWNIVYIGGKAYHVDVTWDDISYGNGAGTSGRVMHENFLRSTAGIKATGHSANDFDTTPTDTAFDNGFWQSSFTEFVLVGDDIYYLEAPSGSNDASVRNMRTGAVLYSFSEYWMDSQLSAWSGNFSALTKAGDSLLFSISKDVYRLSPASGEAVKLYSPEMPPYYNIFGMTYTDGYIICDINSNPNSDFSLTRVKYEYSAVCSHSETETVTGTPAGCVSPGVTNSVICKNCKTLLSGGTPVPALGHDRIFHQKKSPSCNDIGWNDYYTCSRCDHSTYEELPATGHSEVTDSAVAPSCTETGLTEGKHCSVCNAVTKKQETVPALGHKEVSDPPAEPTCTETGLSEGKHCSVCNAVTKKQETVPALGHKEILHDEKTATCVSVGNKAFVTCERCDYSTFEATAIDENNHLNTENIPETPATTENVGYTAGVYCNDCRKYISGHTELPILEKAFSDSENARAEGSFILINSGLTAKQLLSQARKNAVIKDISGALITDNTLPATGMTLVLPDASVMTLIIMGDTDGDGKISAADARLALRASVGLEKLTDAQKTAAEVDKKAEITASDARLILRASVGLEDSRQWLK
;
A
#
# COMPACT_ATOMS: atom_id res chain seq x y z
N MET A 1 -2.72 -39.87 40.34
CA MET A 1 -4.11 -40.18 40.75
C MET A 1 -4.08 -40.25 42.27
N ILE A 2 -4.65 -39.35 43.07
CA ILE A 2 -5.72 -38.35 42.91
C ILE A 2 -5.18 -36.97 43.35
N ILE A 3 -5.88 -35.85 43.09
CA ILE A 3 -5.43 -34.42 43.12
C ILE A 3 -5.01 -33.93 41.71
N LYS A 4 -6.00 -33.86 40.80
CA LYS A 4 -5.91 -33.13 39.51
C LYS A 4 -7.31 -32.70 38.97
N LYS A 5 -8.34 -32.63 39.81
CA LYS A 5 -9.74 -32.31 39.45
C LYS A 5 -10.55 -31.68 40.60
N THR A 6 -10.06 -30.64 41.28
CA THR A 6 -10.86 -29.91 42.29
C THR A 6 -10.41 -28.46 42.58
N VAL A 7 -10.06 -27.68 41.56
CA VAL A 7 -10.03 -26.20 41.67
C VAL A 7 -10.66 -25.58 40.42
N ALA A 8 -11.87 -26.02 40.12
CA ALA A 8 -12.81 -25.32 39.26
C ALA A 8 -14.01 -24.96 40.13
N VAL A 9 -14.59 -23.77 39.93
CA VAL A 9 -15.65 -23.16 40.77
C VAL A 9 -15.17 -22.70 42.15
N LEU A 10 -14.58 -21.50 42.22
CA LEU A 10 -14.71 -20.57 43.37
C LEU A 10 -14.04 -19.21 43.09
N LEU A 11 -14.72 -18.33 42.36
CA LEU A 11 -14.64 -16.85 42.52
C LEU A 11 -15.71 -16.19 41.64
N SER A 12 -16.86 -15.94 42.25
CA SER A 12 -17.93 -15.13 41.67
C SER A 12 -18.56 -14.29 42.78
N VAL A 13 -18.77 -13.00 42.49
CA VAL A 13 -19.50 -11.99 43.29
C VAL A 13 -18.81 -11.49 44.57
N LEU A 14 -18.10 -10.36 44.45
CA LEU A 14 -18.17 -9.26 45.43
C LEU A 14 -17.53 -7.97 44.89
N LEU A 15 -18.35 -7.05 44.36
CA LEU A 15 -18.28 -5.58 44.57
C LEU A 15 -19.26 -4.83 43.64
N ILE A 16 -20.49 -4.64 44.12
CA ILE A 16 -21.35 -3.55 43.64
C ILE A 16 -21.10 -2.39 44.60
N THR A 17 -20.38 -1.34 44.18
CA THR A 17 -20.44 0.08 44.68
C THR A 17 -19.31 0.99 44.17
N ALA A 18 -18.29 0.48 43.49
CA ALA A 18 -17.33 1.28 42.72
C ALA A 18 -17.16 0.63 41.33
N GLY A 19 -17.05 1.42 40.27
CA GLY A 19 -17.00 0.94 38.88
C GLY A 19 -15.72 0.17 38.59
N LEU A 20 -15.75 -1.14 38.80
CA LEU A 20 -14.66 -2.07 38.53
C LEU A 20 -14.99 -2.92 37.31
N THR A 21 -14.04 -2.97 36.37
CA THR A 21 -14.10 -3.79 35.15
C THR A 21 -14.17 -5.28 35.48
N LEU A 22 -14.85 -6.04 34.62
CA LEU A 22 -14.99 -7.49 34.74
C LEU A 22 -13.69 -8.19 34.30
N THR A 23 -12.74 -8.32 35.22
CA THR A 23 -11.50 -9.05 34.95
C THR A 23 -11.75 -10.56 34.85
N ALA A 24 -11.87 -11.08 33.63
CA ALA A 24 -11.73 -12.51 33.38
C ALA A 24 -10.24 -12.89 33.45
N SER A 25 -9.92 -14.06 34.01
CA SER A 25 -8.52 -14.52 34.05
C SER A 25 -8.37 -16.01 33.76
N ALA A 26 -7.32 -16.34 33.01
CA ALA A 26 -6.96 -17.68 32.59
C ALA A 26 -5.47 -17.94 32.85
N TYR A 27 -5.06 -19.21 32.82
CA TYR A 27 -3.65 -19.60 32.90
C TYR A 27 -3.23 -20.32 31.63
N GLU A 28 -2.20 -19.81 30.98
CA GLU A 28 -1.57 -20.41 29.79
C GLU A 28 -0.05 -20.42 30.00
N ASP A 29 0.61 -21.55 29.72
CA ASP A 29 2.04 -21.84 29.97
C ASP A 29 2.65 -21.45 31.34
N GLY A 30 1.79 -21.17 32.33
CA GLY A 30 2.16 -20.83 33.71
C GLY A 30 1.99 -19.36 34.09
N GLU A 31 1.65 -18.50 33.14
CA GLU A 31 1.34 -17.09 33.40
C GLU A 31 -0.17 -16.84 33.51
N LEU A 32 -0.53 -15.85 34.32
CA LEU A 32 -1.91 -15.38 34.46
C LEU A 32 -2.19 -14.34 33.36
N ILE A 33 -3.07 -14.72 32.44
CA ILE A 33 -3.67 -13.83 31.44
C ILE A 33 -4.87 -13.14 32.10
N VAL A 34 -4.92 -11.81 32.00
CA VAL A 34 -6.03 -10.97 32.47
C VAL A 34 -6.72 -10.35 31.26
N SER A 35 -8.04 -10.26 31.27
CA SER A 35 -8.83 -9.55 30.24
C SER A 35 -9.56 -8.34 30.81
N GLU A 36 -9.53 -7.22 30.08
CA GLU A 36 -10.14 -5.94 30.44
C GLU A 36 -10.87 -5.35 29.23
N SER A 37 -11.97 -4.63 29.48
CA SER A 37 -12.77 -4.00 28.42
C SER A 37 -12.23 -2.62 28.07
N LEU A 38 -12.29 -2.26 26.78
CA LEU A 38 -11.96 -0.92 26.31
C LEU A 38 -13.22 -0.09 26.15
N THR A 39 -13.13 1.17 26.56
CA THR A 39 -14.09 2.22 26.22
C THR A 39 -13.33 3.29 25.44
N PRO A 40 -13.71 3.60 24.19
CA PRO A 40 -13.07 4.67 23.44
C PRO A 40 -13.28 6.00 24.18
N ARG A 41 -12.30 6.92 24.10
CA ARG A 41 -12.45 8.24 24.70
C ARG A 41 -13.50 9.06 23.94
N LEU A 42 -14.25 9.87 24.67
CA LEU A 42 -15.08 10.91 24.07
C LEU A 42 -14.18 12.14 23.86
N TYR A 43 -14.01 12.56 22.61
CA TYR A 43 -13.21 13.74 22.30
C TYR A 43 -14.04 15.00 22.50
N ASP A 44 -14.12 15.43 23.75
CA ASP A 44 -14.74 16.69 24.20
C ASP A 44 -13.71 17.78 24.55
N SER A 45 -12.41 17.52 24.32
CA SER A 45 -11.36 18.54 24.37
C SER A 45 -10.19 18.27 23.40
N PRO A 46 -9.36 19.30 23.07
CA PRO A 46 -8.23 19.16 22.15
C PRO A 46 -7.10 18.28 22.70
N ALA A 47 -6.95 18.27 24.04
CA ALA A 47 -5.90 17.55 24.73
C ALA A 47 -6.08 16.03 24.66
N ASP A 48 -7.32 15.57 24.46
CA ASP A 48 -7.65 14.15 24.42
C ASP A 48 -7.26 13.48 23.11
N MET A 49 -7.06 14.26 22.04
CA MET A 49 -6.76 13.71 20.71
C MET A 49 -5.42 14.12 20.09
N THR A 50 -4.94 15.36 20.25
CA THR A 50 -3.60 15.73 19.74
C THR A 50 -2.47 14.89 20.35
N GLY A 51 -2.66 14.33 21.55
CA GLY A 51 -1.75 13.32 22.11
C GLY A 51 -2.11 11.87 21.77
N SER A 52 -3.31 11.56 21.25
CA SER A 52 -3.75 10.17 21.14
C SER A 52 -3.07 9.44 19.97
N VAL A 53 -3.06 10.08 18.81
CA VAL A 53 -2.37 9.61 17.60
C VAL A 53 -0.86 9.57 17.81
N GLU A 54 -0.27 10.66 18.33
CA GLU A 54 1.18 10.72 18.57
C GLU A 54 1.67 9.61 19.53
N ILE A 55 0.87 9.26 20.55
CA ILE A 55 1.23 8.19 21.49
C ILE A 55 1.15 6.81 20.81
N ILE A 56 0.09 6.48 20.07
CA ILE A 56 0.03 5.17 19.39
C ILE A 56 1.08 5.07 18.27
N GLU A 57 1.32 6.15 17.52
CA GLU A 57 2.41 6.26 16.56
C GLU A 57 3.79 6.16 17.22
N SER A 58 3.98 6.60 18.47
CA SER A 58 5.27 6.39 19.15
C SER A 58 5.55 4.91 19.48
N LEU A 59 4.53 4.05 19.43
CA LEU A 59 4.57 2.64 19.83
C LEU A 59 4.56 1.66 18.65
N VAL A 60 3.81 1.95 17.58
CA VAL A 60 3.62 1.05 16.42
C VAL A 60 3.82 1.77 15.09
N ASP A 61 4.06 1.02 14.01
CA ASP A 61 3.73 1.51 12.66
C ASP A 61 2.21 1.44 12.50
N THR A 62 1.57 2.59 12.40
CA THR A 62 0.12 2.72 12.34
C THR A 62 -0.48 2.21 11.03
N ASP A 63 0.28 2.20 9.93
CA ASP A 63 -0.17 1.58 8.68
C ASP A 63 -0.07 0.06 8.76
N GLU A 64 1.04 -0.49 9.25
CA GLU A 64 1.16 -1.94 9.47
C GLU A 64 0.09 -2.45 10.45
N PHE A 65 -0.17 -1.70 11.53
CA PHE A 65 -1.21 -2.01 12.49
C PHE A 65 -2.61 -1.93 11.87
N ARG A 66 -2.90 -0.89 11.06
CA ARG A 66 -4.16 -0.75 10.31
C ARG A 66 -4.37 -1.91 9.34
N GLU A 67 -3.40 -2.18 8.47
CA GLU A 67 -3.49 -3.24 7.45
C GLU A 67 -3.69 -4.62 8.09
N TYR A 68 -2.92 -4.92 9.15
CA TYR A 68 -3.07 -6.16 9.89
C TYR A 68 -4.48 -6.29 10.49
N LEU A 69 -4.96 -5.28 11.21
CA LEU A 69 -6.28 -5.32 11.83
C LEU A 69 -7.41 -5.43 10.80
N LEU A 70 -7.34 -4.69 9.67
CA LEU A 70 -8.33 -4.81 8.60
C LEU A 70 -8.35 -6.23 8.00
N GLY A 71 -7.17 -6.85 7.79
CA GLY A 71 -7.08 -8.24 7.35
C GLY A 71 -7.74 -9.23 8.32
N GLU A 72 -7.58 -9.01 9.62
CA GLU A 72 -8.16 -9.84 10.68
C GLU A 72 -9.69 -9.60 10.84
N PHE A 73 -10.15 -8.36 10.65
CA PHE A 73 -11.58 -7.98 10.66
C PHE A 73 -12.32 -8.56 9.45
N LEU A 74 -11.70 -8.61 8.27
CA LEU A 74 -12.26 -9.25 7.07
C LEU A 74 -12.52 -10.76 7.23
N GLU A 75 -11.84 -11.42 8.18
CA GLU A 75 -12.09 -12.81 8.58
C GLU A 75 -12.94 -12.92 9.87
N CYS A 76 -13.55 -11.80 10.32
CA CYS A 76 -14.34 -11.66 11.54
C CYS A 76 -13.72 -12.34 12.78
N LYS A 77 -12.40 -12.26 12.94
CA LYS A 77 -11.73 -12.92 14.07
C LYS A 77 -12.10 -12.21 15.37
N THR A 78 -12.68 -12.95 16.31
CA THR A 78 -13.10 -12.43 17.63
C THR A 78 -11.96 -12.37 18.64
N THR A 79 -10.80 -12.97 18.33
CA THR A 79 -9.57 -12.86 19.11
C THR A 79 -8.43 -12.68 18.13
N ILE A 80 -7.80 -11.51 18.17
CA ILE A 80 -6.78 -11.06 17.23
C ILE A 80 -5.46 -10.93 18.00
N PRO A 81 -4.43 -11.74 17.71
CA PRO A 81 -3.14 -11.61 18.39
C PRO A 81 -2.45 -10.32 17.93
N VAL A 82 -1.99 -9.52 18.89
CA VAL A 82 -1.31 -8.23 18.69
C VAL A 82 0.00 -8.13 19.49
N SER A 83 0.47 -9.22 20.10
CA SER A 83 1.70 -9.25 20.88
C SER A 83 2.94 -8.81 20.09
N GLN A 84 2.94 -9.01 18.76
CA GLN A 84 3.97 -8.51 17.85
C GLN A 84 4.15 -6.99 17.87
N PHE A 85 3.09 -6.23 18.18
CA PHE A 85 3.12 -4.77 18.26
C PHE A 85 3.60 -4.24 19.62
N ASN A 86 3.82 -5.12 20.61
CA ASN A 86 4.35 -4.78 21.94
C ASN A 86 3.63 -3.63 22.68
N ILE A 87 2.34 -3.42 22.38
CA ILE A 87 1.54 -2.32 22.97
C ILE A 87 1.43 -2.56 24.49
N PRO A 88 1.94 -1.65 25.34
CA PRO A 88 1.80 -1.79 26.79
C PRO A 88 0.34 -1.56 27.20
N VAL A 89 -0.09 -2.18 28.29
CA VAL A 89 -1.45 -2.01 28.85
C VAL A 89 -1.72 -0.55 29.22
N SER A 90 -0.71 0.22 29.60
CA SER A 90 -0.82 1.67 29.83
C SER A 90 -1.15 2.48 28.56
N ALA A 91 -1.10 1.87 27.38
CA ALA A 91 -1.45 2.46 26.10
C ALA A 91 -2.69 1.82 25.43
N SER A 92 -3.43 0.96 26.14
CA SER A 92 -4.55 0.20 25.57
C SER A 92 -5.68 1.10 25.04
N GLU A 93 -5.98 2.20 25.74
CA GLU A 93 -6.96 3.21 25.32
C GLU A 93 -6.59 3.86 23.98
N TYR A 94 -5.31 4.12 23.72
CA TYR A 94 -4.83 4.71 22.47
C TYR A 94 -4.96 3.76 21.28
N ALA A 95 -4.77 2.46 21.50
CA ALA A 95 -5.02 1.44 20.48
C ALA A 95 -6.52 1.31 20.17
N SER A 96 -7.39 1.45 21.18
CA SER A 96 -8.85 1.53 20.96
C SER A 96 -9.23 2.78 20.18
N ASP A 97 -8.72 3.93 20.56
CA ASP A 97 -9.01 5.21 19.91
C ASP A 97 -8.56 5.23 18.44
N PHE A 98 -7.40 4.63 18.13
CA PHE A 98 -6.94 4.46 16.75
C PHE A 98 -7.96 3.69 15.89
N ILE A 99 -8.47 2.57 16.41
CA ILE A 99 -9.46 1.74 15.70
C ILE A 99 -10.81 2.48 15.57
N TRP A 100 -11.23 3.25 16.58
CA TRP A 100 -12.54 3.92 16.58
C TRP A 100 -12.57 5.21 15.76
N TYR A 101 -11.48 5.97 15.77
CA TYR A 101 -11.46 7.34 15.25
C TYR A 101 -10.39 7.59 14.18
N HIS A 102 -9.54 6.61 13.87
CA HIS A 102 -8.60 6.70 12.75
C HIS A 102 -8.81 5.60 11.71
N MET A 103 -9.68 4.60 11.99
CA MET A 103 -10.09 3.55 11.05
C MET A 103 -11.62 3.51 10.82
N PRO A 104 -12.22 4.49 10.10
CA PRO A 104 -13.65 4.43 9.71
C PRO A 104 -14.09 3.13 9.01
N GLU A 105 -13.17 2.42 8.38
CA GLU A 105 -13.35 1.11 7.75
C GLU A 105 -13.59 -0.01 8.77
N ALA A 106 -13.22 0.17 10.04
CA ALA A 106 -13.49 -0.77 11.13
C ALA A 106 -14.96 -0.76 11.59
N PHE A 107 -15.90 -0.24 10.78
CA PHE A 107 -17.30 -0.04 11.12
C PHE A 107 -18.06 -1.28 11.62
N GLY A 108 -17.59 -2.48 11.29
CA GLY A 108 -18.16 -3.73 11.80
C GLY A 108 -17.79 -4.03 13.26
N VAL A 109 -16.79 -3.35 13.82
CA VAL A 109 -16.38 -3.50 15.23
C VAL A 109 -17.39 -2.81 16.14
N TYR A 110 -18.04 -3.58 17.03
CA TYR A 110 -18.99 -3.07 18.00
C TYR A 110 -18.35 -2.79 19.36
N SER A 111 -17.57 -3.73 19.89
CA SER A 111 -16.86 -3.56 21.17
C SER A 111 -15.47 -4.18 21.11
N LEU A 112 -14.53 -3.57 21.84
CA LEU A 112 -13.20 -4.13 22.08
C LEU A 112 -13.01 -4.47 23.55
N SER A 113 -12.23 -5.52 23.78
CA SER A 113 -11.54 -5.80 25.02
C SER A 113 -10.11 -6.22 24.66
N TYR A 114 -9.23 -6.33 25.64
CA TYR A 114 -7.89 -6.90 25.42
C TYR A 114 -7.58 -7.97 26.46
N SER A 115 -6.58 -8.79 26.16
CA SER A 115 -5.95 -9.68 27.13
C SER A 115 -4.45 -9.44 27.19
N PHE A 116 -3.87 -9.53 28.38
CA PHE A 116 -2.45 -9.23 28.63
C PHE A 116 -1.82 -10.21 29.62
N TYR A 117 -0.50 -10.38 29.55
CA TYR A 117 0.24 -11.13 30.57
C TYR A 117 0.45 -10.21 31.77
N SER A 118 -0.04 -10.63 32.94
CA SER A 118 0.07 -9.86 34.19
C SER A 118 1.51 -9.57 34.64
N TYR A 119 2.52 -10.26 34.09
CA TYR A 119 3.93 -10.03 34.40
C TYR A 119 4.67 -9.16 33.38
N SER A 120 4.39 -9.28 32.07
CA SER A 120 5.03 -8.45 31.05
C SER A 120 4.37 -7.07 30.90
N GLY A 121 3.08 -6.96 31.19
CA GLY A 121 2.33 -5.71 31.05
C GLY A 121 2.02 -5.30 29.61
N ASN A 122 2.24 -6.19 28.63
CA ASN A 122 1.92 -5.96 27.22
C ASN A 122 0.64 -6.69 26.79
N ILE A 123 -0.11 -6.07 25.89
CA ILE A 123 -1.31 -6.66 25.27
C ILE A 123 -0.89 -7.85 24.39
N ILE A 124 -1.58 -8.98 24.56
CA ILE A 124 -1.40 -10.21 23.78
C ILE A 124 -2.42 -10.27 22.65
N ASN A 125 -3.70 -10.04 22.98
CA ASN A 125 -4.80 -10.11 22.02
C ASN A 125 -5.76 -8.95 22.20
N LEU A 126 -6.32 -8.48 21.09
CA LEU A 126 -7.59 -7.76 21.08
C LEU A 126 -8.72 -8.78 20.98
N VAL A 127 -9.80 -8.58 21.72
CA VAL A 127 -11.01 -9.39 21.71
C VAL A 127 -12.11 -8.51 21.14
N VAL A 128 -12.73 -8.97 20.04
CA VAL A 128 -13.60 -8.16 19.19
C VAL A 128 -15.00 -8.75 19.17
N GLU A 129 -15.99 -7.92 19.50
CA GLU A 129 -17.40 -8.19 19.23
C GLU A 129 -17.79 -7.43 17.96
N TYR A 130 -18.38 -8.12 16.98
CA TYR A 130 -18.81 -7.52 15.72
C TYR A 130 -20.29 -7.11 15.76
N CYS A 131 -20.66 -6.12 14.95
CA CYS A 131 -22.05 -5.76 14.73
C CYS A 131 -22.82 -6.88 14.02
N ASP A 132 -24.10 -7.05 14.37
CA ASP A 132 -25.04 -8.05 13.84
C ASP A 132 -25.23 -8.03 12.30
N PHE A 133 -24.78 -6.99 11.60
CA PHE A 133 -24.82 -6.88 10.13
C PHE A 133 -23.47 -7.23 9.46
N THR A 134 -22.50 -7.68 10.25
CA THR A 134 -21.13 -8.04 9.87
C THR A 134 -20.62 -9.25 10.67
N ASP A 135 -21.52 -10.09 11.20
CA ASP A 135 -21.15 -11.18 12.13
C ASP A 135 -20.55 -12.41 11.42
N THR A 136 -20.61 -12.48 10.08
CA THR A 136 -19.85 -13.44 9.27
C THR A 136 -18.83 -12.77 8.32
N PRO A 137 -17.71 -13.45 7.99
CA PRO A 137 -16.71 -12.94 7.05
C PRO A 137 -17.27 -12.60 5.66
N ALA A 138 -18.31 -13.31 5.22
CA ALA A 138 -18.94 -13.07 3.92
C ALA A 138 -19.73 -11.75 3.90
N GLU A 139 -20.43 -11.44 4.99
CA GLU A 139 -21.17 -10.18 5.15
C GLU A 139 -20.24 -9.00 5.38
N TYR A 140 -19.19 -9.16 6.21
CA TYR A 140 -18.18 -8.12 6.39
C TYR A 140 -17.49 -7.76 5.07
N LYS A 141 -17.06 -8.76 4.28
CA LYS A 141 -16.47 -8.54 2.95
C LYS A 141 -17.42 -7.83 1.99
N ALA A 142 -18.69 -8.23 1.93
CA ALA A 142 -19.69 -7.56 1.09
C ALA A 142 -19.95 -6.11 1.55
N CYS A 143 -19.97 -5.85 2.86
CA CYS A 143 -20.10 -4.50 3.40
C CYS A 143 -18.87 -3.63 3.07
N MET A 144 -17.66 -4.19 3.15
CA MET A 144 -16.41 -3.50 2.78
C MET A 144 -16.33 -3.18 1.29
N GLU A 145 -16.74 -4.10 0.42
CA GLU A 145 -16.85 -3.82 -1.03
C GLU A 145 -17.84 -2.67 -1.29
N ALA A 146 -19.01 -2.69 -0.66
CA ALA A 146 -20.00 -1.62 -0.79
C ALA A 146 -19.54 -0.29 -0.19
N PHE A 147 -18.80 -0.32 0.92
CA PHE A 147 -18.19 0.85 1.57
C PHE A 147 -17.25 1.58 0.60
N TYR A 148 -16.24 0.86 0.06
CA TYR A 148 -15.28 1.44 -0.87
C TYR A 148 -15.95 1.89 -2.18
N GLU A 149 -16.83 1.07 -2.78
CA GLU A 149 -17.55 1.42 -4.01
C GLU A 149 -18.40 2.70 -3.89
N LYS A 150 -18.95 2.98 -2.68
CA LYS A 150 -19.73 4.19 -2.42
C LYS A 150 -18.83 5.39 -2.11
N ALA A 151 -17.78 5.21 -1.30
CA ALA A 151 -16.84 6.28 -1.00
C ALA A 151 -16.09 6.76 -2.26
N ASP A 152 -15.63 5.84 -3.11
CA ASP A 152 -14.95 6.13 -4.38
C ASP A 152 -15.84 6.94 -5.35
N LYS A 153 -17.17 6.75 -5.30
CA LYS A 153 -18.11 7.58 -6.05
C LYS A 153 -18.15 9.02 -5.56
N LEU A 154 -18.09 9.24 -4.24
CA LEU A 154 -18.02 10.58 -3.66
C LEU A 154 -16.64 11.23 -3.93
N LEU A 155 -15.56 10.44 -3.96
CA LEU A 155 -14.19 10.89 -4.29
C LEU A 155 -13.95 11.14 -5.80
N SER A 156 -14.81 10.63 -6.68
CA SER A 156 -14.64 10.68 -8.14
C SER A 156 -14.37 12.10 -8.69
N GLY A 157 -13.19 12.29 -9.30
CA GLY A 157 -12.73 13.58 -9.84
C GLY A 157 -12.06 14.52 -8.82
N ILE A 158 -12.07 14.15 -7.54
CA ILE A 158 -11.49 14.92 -6.42
C ILE A 158 -10.18 14.28 -5.94
N GLU A 159 -10.20 12.97 -5.70
CA GLU A 159 -9.02 12.21 -5.28
C GLU A 159 -7.95 12.21 -6.40
N GLY A 160 -6.69 12.39 -5.99
CA GLY A 160 -5.56 12.54 -6.91
C GLY A 160 -5.58 13.82 -7.76
N ASN A 161 -6.63 14.64 -7.72
CA ASN A 161 -6.70 15.85 -8.50
C ASN A 161 -5.82 16.95 -7.85
N SER A 162 -4.78 17.37 -8.57
CA SER A 162 -3.83 18.41 -8.15
C SER A 162 -4.25 19.83 -8.56
N SER A 163 -5.32 20.00 -9.36
CA SER A 163 -5.87 21.33 -9.67
C SER A 163 -6.74 21.86 -8.52
N LEU A 164 -7.27 20.97 -7.67
CA LEU A 164 -8.10 21.32 -6.51
C LEU A 164 -7.25 21.53 -5.26
N SER A 165 -7.45 22.68 -4.61
CA SER A 165 -6.93 22.99 -3.29
C SER A 165 -7.61 22.17 -2.18
N GLU A 166 -7.01 22.15 -0.98
CA GLU A 166 -7.59 21.49 0.21
C GLU A 166 -9.01 21.99 0.50
N THR A 167 -9.22 23.32 0.46
CA THR A 167 -10.54 23.95 0.67
C THR A 167 -11.57 23.49 -0.36
N GLU A 168 -11.19 23.42 -1.63
CA GLU A 168 -12.06 22.94 -2.72
C GLU A 168 -12.40 21.45 -2.58
N LYS A 169 -11.42 20.62 -2.20
CA LYS A 169 -11.63 19.19 -1.94
C LYS A 169 -12.57 18.97 -0.75
N ALA A 170 -12.31 19.65 0.36
CA ALA A 170 -13.16 19.60 1.55
C ALA A 170 -14.61 20.00 1.24
N LEU A 171 -14.82 21.13 0.55
CA LEU A 171 -16.15 21.62 0.17
C LEU A 171 -16.91 20.64 -0.73
N LEU A 172 -16.25 20.11 -1.76
CA LEU A 172 -16.87 19.15 -2.67
C LEU A 172 -17.21 17.82 -1.99
N LEU A 173 -16.42 17.37 -1.02
CA LEU A 173 -16.67 16.13 -0.28
C LEU A 173 -17.74 16.30 0.80
N HIS A 174 -17.76 17.46 1.46
CA HIS A 174 -18.81 17.89 2.39
C HIS A 174 -20.19 17.83 1.70
N ASP A 175 -20.31 18.54 0.57
CA ASP A 175 -21.56 18.65 -0.17
C ASP A 175 -22.03 17.31 -0.70
N ARG A 176 -21.11 16.53 -1.30
CA ARG A 176 -21.42 15.21 -1.84
C ARG A 176 -21.87 14.24 -0.76
N LEU A 177 -21.33 14.33 0.46
CA LEU A 177 -21.79 13.51 1.57
C LEU A 177 -23.19 13.95 2.04
N ALA A 178 -23.39 15.23 2.32
CA ALA A 178 -24.68 15.78 2.72
C ALA A 178 -25.80 15.40 1.74
N VAL A 179 -25.66 15.68 0.45
CA VAL A 179 -26.72 15.40 -0.55
C VAL A 179 -26.92 13.91 -0.88
N ASN A 180 -26.08 13.01 -0.34
CA ASN A 180 -26.20 11.55 -0.55
C ASN A 180 -26.60 10.76 0.71
N THR A 181 -26.77 11.41 1.85
CA THR A 181 -27.13 10.77 3.13
C THR A 181 -28.40 11.43 3.69
N GLU A 182 -29.24 10.69 4.40
CA GLU A 182 -30.39 11.21 5.15
C GLU A 182 -30.14 11.07 6.66
N TYR A 183 -30.64 12.02 7.45
CA TYR A 183 -30.44 12.02 8.90
C TYR A 183 -31.44 11.11 9.64
N ASP A 184 -30.93 10.15 10.42
CA ASP A 184 -31.74 9.25 11.24
C ASP A 184 -32.10 9.88 12.59
N PHE A 185 -33.29 10.47 12.68
CA PHE A 185 -33.83 11.04 13.93
C PHE A 185 -34.23 9.99 14.99
N THR A 186 -34.13 8.69 14.70
CA THR A 186 -34.47 7.63 15.66
C THR A 186 -33.29 7.27 16.56
N GLY A 187 -32.07 7.25 16.01
CA GLY A 187 -30.87 6.79 16.72
C GLY A 187 -30.96 5.33 17.22
N THR A 188 -31.77 4.48 16.56
CA THR A 188 -32.12 3.14 17.09
C THR A 188 -31.28 1.98 16.58
N ASN A 189 -30.59 2.14 15.46
CA ASN A 189 -29.73 1.10 14.87
C ASN A 189 -28.25 1.44 15.15
N ARG A 190 -27.34 0.46 15.16
CA ARG A 190 -25.89 0.72 15.28
C ARG A 190 -25.29 1.21 13.96
N VAL A 191 -25.78 0.70 12.82
CA VAL A 191 -25.17 0.96 11.50
C VAL A 191 -25.10 2.45 11.13
N ILE A 192 -26.10 3.24 11.56
CA ILE A 192 -26.23 4.68 11.32
C ILE A 192 -25.18 5.52 12.07
N HIS A 193 -24.48 4.95 13.06
CA HIS A 193 -23.35 5.59 13.75
C HIS A 193 -22.02 5.42 13.01
N THR A 194 -22.01 4.71 11.88
CA THR A 194 -20.80 4.33 11.15
C THR A 194 -20.72 5.02 9.79
N ALA A 195 -19.50 5.12 9.26
CA ALA A 195 -19.28 5.59 7.89
C ALA A 195 -19.96 4.68 6.84
N TYR A 196 -20.11 3.37 7.11
CA TYR A 196 -20.89 2.46 6.27
C TYR A 196 -22.38 2.82 6.23
N GLY A 197 -22.98 3.26 7.34
CA GLY A 197 -24.35 3.77 7.37
C GLY A 197 -24.54 4.97 6.42
N ALA A 198 -23.64 5.94 6.50
CA ALA A 198 -23.68 7.12 5.63
C ALA A 198 -23.45 6.77 4.14
N PHE A 199 -22.44 5.96 3.83
CA PHE A 199 -22.08 5.63 2.44
C PHE A 199 -23.02 4.61 1.78
N ALA A 200 -23.23 3.45 2.41
CA ALA A 200 -23.90 2.31 1.78
C ALA A 200 -25.41 2.33 2.01
N ASN A 201 -25.86 2.64 3.23
CA ASN A 201 -27.29 2.73 3.56
C ASN A 201 -27.89 4.10 3.24
N LYS A 202 -27.05 5.13 3.02
CA LYS A 202 -27.48 6.54 2.85
C LYS A 202 -28.29 7.06 4.04
N LEU A 203 -27.99 6.57 5.25
CA LEU A 203 -28.74 6.88 6.46
C LEU A 203 -27.79 6.88 7.66
N ALA A 204 -27.67 8.02 8.35
CA ALA A 204 -26.72 8.17 9.45
C ALA A 204 -27.22 9.14 10.54
N VAL A 205 -26.64 9.04 11.74
CA VAL A 205 -26.63 10.12 12.75
C VAL A 205 -25.33 10.91 12.65
N CYS A 206 -25.18 11.99 13.41
CA CYS A 206 -24.01 12.88 13.40
C CYS A 206 -22.66 12.15 13.43
N GLN A 207 -22.53 11.11 14.27
CA GLN A 207 -21.35 10.26 14.30
C GLN A 207 -21.06 9.57 12.95
N GLY A 208 -22.08 9.02 12.27
CA GLY A 208 -21.92 8.39 10.96
C GLY A 208 -21.51 9.37 9.86
N TYR A 209 -22.07 10.59 9.87
CA TYR A 209 -21.63 11.68 8.97
C TYR A 209 -20.16 12.04 9.24
N ALA A 210 -19.79 12.27 10.50
CA ALA A 210 -18.44 12.69 10.87
C ALA A 210 -17.38 11.61 10.57
N MET A 211 -17.70 10.33 10.80
CA MET A 211 -16.83 9.20 10.44
C MET A 211 -16.67 9.06 8.92
N ALA A 212 -17.75 9.26 8.15
CA ALA A 212 -17.71 9.23 6.69
C ALA A 212 -16.90 10.39 6.11
N TYR A 213 -17.13 11.62 6.58
CA TYR A 213 -16.39 12.78 6.12
C TYR A 213 -14.90 12.67 6.47
N MET A 214 -14.58 12.17 7.66
CA MET A 214 -13.20 11.88 8.06
C MET A 214 -12.50 10.91 7.11
N TYR A 215 -13.16 9.82 6.72
CA TYR A 215 -12.63 8.89 5.72
C TYR A 215 -12.38 9.57 4.36
N LEU A 216 -13.33 10.38 3.89
CA LEU A 216 -13.20 11.10 2.62
C LEU A 216 -12.02 12.09 2.64
N LEU A 217 -11.83 12.81 3.76
CA LEU A 217 -10.73 13.76 3.94
C LEU A 217 -9.38 13.05 4.04
N GLN A 218 -9.29 11.94 4.80
CA GLN A 218 -8.09 11.10 4.87
C GLN A 218 -7.66 10.62 3.47
N ARG A 219 -8.61 10.13 2.66
CA ARG A 219 -8.37 9.68 1.27
C ARG A 219 -7.80 10.77 0.34
N VAL A 220 -8.06 12.06 0.62
CA VAL A 220 -7.50 13.17 -0.17
C VAL A 220 -6.31 13.87 0.50
N GLY A 221 -5.79 13.32 1.60
CA GLY A 221 -4.62 13.83 2.32
C GLY A 221 -4.88 15.06 3.19
N ILE A 222 -6.13 15.28 3.62
CA ILE A 222 -6.49 16.38 4.52
C ILE A 222 -6.53 15.86 5.95
N GLU A 223 -5.61 16.36 6.77
CA GLU A 223 -5.58 16.09 8.22
C GLU A 223 -6.87 16.58 8.87
N ASN A 224 -7.50 15.71 9.67
CA ASN A 224 -8.79 15.96 10.29
C ASN A 224 -9.05 14.93 11.41
N TYR A 225 -10.06 15.20 12.24
CA TYR A 225 -10.50 14.27 13.28
C TYR A 225 -11.94 14.45 13.74
N TYR A 226 -12.43 13.48 14.50
CA TYR A 226 -13.73 13.50 15.17
C TYR A 226 -13.73 14.39 16.42
N CYS A 227 -14.67 15.33 16.49
CA CYS A 227 -14.93 16.19 17.64
C CYS A 227 -16.34 15.92 18.15
N SER A 228 -16.57 16.00 19.47
CA SER A 228 -17.87 15.77 20.08
C SER A 228 -18.17 16.72 21.23
N SER A 229 -19.45 16.81 21.61
CA SER A 229 -19.92 17.43 22.85
C SER A 229 -20.98 16.57 23.49
N GLN A 230 -20.80 16.26 24.78
CA GLN A 230 -21.78 15.52 25.57
C GLN A 230 -22.99 16.40 25.89
N ALA A 231 -22.79 17.70 26.15
CA ALA A 231 -23.83 18.66 26.43
C ALA A 231 -24.73 18.96 25.23
N LEU A 232 -24.20 18.91 24.00
CA LEU A 232 -24.98 18.96 22.76
C LEU A 232 -25.53 17.59 22.35
N ASN A 233 -24.97 16.49 22.87
CA ASN A 233 -25.18 15.13 22.37
C ASN A 233 -24.95 15.06 20.85
N HIS A 234 -23.80 15.59 20.41
CA HIS A 234 -23.50 15.83 19.00
C HIS A 234 -22.02 15.59 18.68
N GLY A 235 -21.72 15.33 17.40
CA GLY A 235 -20.37 15.09 16.90
C GLY A 235 -20.20 15.52 15.44
N TRP A 236 -19.01 16.02 15.12
CA TRP A 236 -18.64 16.64 13.84
C TRP A 236 -17.12 16.49 13.63
N ASN A 237 -16.50 17.24 12.71
CA ASN A 237 -15.06 17.17 12.46
C ASN A 237 -14.29 18.46 12.76
N ILE A 238 -13.06 18.34 13.27
CA ILE A 238 -12.04 19.37 13.07
C ILE A 238 -11.25 19.02 11.82
N VAL A 239 -10.99 20.01 10.96
CA VAL A 239 -10.32 19.86 9.67
C VAL A 239 -9.20 20.87 9.56
N TYR A 240 -8.01 20.43 9.15
CA TYR A 240 -6.87 21.30 8.93
C TYR A 240 -6.78 21.74 7.47
N ILE A 241 -6.76 23.05 7.25
CA ILE A 241 -6.58 23.67 5.93
C ILE A 241 -5.41 24.63 6.02
N GLY A 242 -4.36 24.42 5.22
CA GLY A 242 -3.14 25.23 5.27
C GLY A 242 -2.46 25.26 6.65
N GLY A 243 -2.51 24.13 7.38
CA GLY A 243 -1.96 23.99 8.74
C GLY A 243 -2.76 24.68 9.84
N LYS A 244 -4.03 25.02 9.60
CA LYS A 244 -4.93 25.66 10.57
C LYS A 244 -6.20 24.84 10.77
N ALA A 245 -6.56 24.61 12.03
CA ALA A 245 -7.76 23.89 12.41
C ALA A 245 -9.04 24.74 12.26
N TYR A 246 -10.08 24.14 11.69
CA TYR A 246 -11.44 24.69 11.55
C TYR A 246 -12.48 23.63 11.92
N HIS A 247 -13.62 24.04 12.47
CA HIS A 247 -14.79 23.17 12.60
C HIS A 247 -15.46 22.95 11.23
N VAL A 248 -15.90 21.72 10.98
CA VAL A 248 -16.81 21.37 9.88
C VAL A 248 -17.87 20.42 10.42
N ASP A 249 -19.15 20.77 10.28
CA ASP A 249 -20.27 19.88 10.58
C ASP A 249 -21.18 19.69 9.37
N VAL A 250 -20.97 18.58 8.66
CA VAL A 250 -21.81 18.13 7.54
C VAL A 250 -23.25 17.87 8.00
N THR A 251 -23.47 17.53 9.27
CA THR A 251 -24.76 17.12 9.80
C THR A 251 -25.73 18.29 9.93
N TRP A 252 -25.28 19.42 10.49
CA TRP A 252 -26.11 20.62 10.62
C TRP A 252 -26.17 21.43 9.31
N ASP A 253 -25.27 21.15 8.36
CA ASP A 253 -25.35 21.68 7.01
C ASP A 253 -26.20 20.80 6.06
N ASP A 254 -26.60 19.58 6.44
CA ASP A 254 -27.58 18.76 5.71
C ASP A 254 -29.02 19.27 5.91
N ILE A 255 -29.68 19.67 4.82
CA ILE A 255 -31.05 20.21 4.84
C ILE A 255 -32.09 19.08 4.87
N SER A 256 -32.26 18.52 6.08
CA SER A 256 -33.36 17.63 6.43
C SER A 256 -34.56 18.43 7.01
N TYR A 257 -35.78 18.04 6.63
CA TYR A 257 -37.02 18.62 7.17
C TYR A 257 -37.80 17.58 7.98
N GLY A 258 -38.45 18.01 9.07
CA GLY A 258 -39.49 17.33 9.87
C GLY A 258 -39.32 15.86 10.30
N ASN A 259 -39.10 14.95 9.34
CA ASN A 259 -39.01 13.49 9.49
C ASN A 259 -37.64 12.90 9.11
N GLY A 260 -36.65 13.70 8.73
CA GLY A 260 -35.35 13.21 8.25
C GLY A 260 -35.22 13.07 6.74
N ALA A 261 -36.29 13.36 5.98
CA ALA A 261 -36.21 13.36 4.53
C ALA A 261 -35.34 14.53 4.04
N GLY A 262 -34.16 14.21 3.49
CA GLY A 262 -33.28 15.17 2.84
C GLY A 262 -33.92 15.75 1.57
N THR A 263 -33.58 17.01 1.27
CA THR A 263 -34.06 17.68 0.05
C THR A 263 -33.06 17.47 -1.09
N SER A 264 -33.51 16.92 -2.23
CA SER A 264 -32.63 16.56 -3.35
C SER A 264 -31.68 17.69 -3.75
N GLY A 265 -30.36 17.45 -3.67
CA GLY A 265 -29.32 18.39 -4.13
C GLY A 265 -29.17 19.68 -3.31
N ARG A 266 -29.73 19.74 -2.09
CA ARG A 266 -29.58 20.90 -1.19
C ARG A 266 -28.66 20.58 -0.03
N VAL A 267 -27.83 21.56 0.31
CA VAL A 267 -26.86 21.56 1.41
C VAL A 267 -26.60 23.02 1.78
N MET A 268 -26.46 23.31 3.07
CA MET A 268 -26.01 24.61 3.58
C MET A 268 -24.48 24.60 3.73
N HIS A 269 -23.92 25.77 4.01
CA HIS A 269 -22.49 25.91 4.35
C HIS A 269 -22.33 26.80 5.58
N GLU A 270 -23.32 26.76 6.49
CA GLU A 270 -23.32 27.56 7.70
C GLU A 270 -22.33 27.00 8.73
N ASN A 271 -21.98 25.72 8.68
CA ASN A 271 -21.08 25.06 9.63
C ASN A 271 -19.73 24.64 9.01
N PHE A 272 -19.55 24.89 7.71
CA PHE A 272 -18.31 24.62 6.97
C PHE A 272 -17.17 25.64 7.24
N LEU A 273 -16.02 25.11 7.67
CA LEU A 273 -14.76 25.80 7.97
C LEU A 273 -14.89 27.00 8.92
N ARG A 274 -15.50 26.77 10.08
CA ARG A 274 -15.70 27.80 11.11
C ARG A 274 -14.58 27.84 12.13
N SER A 275 -14.31 29.03 12.68
CA SER A 275 -13.65 29.16 13.98
C SER A 275 -14.58 28.67 15.10
N THR A 276 -14.04 28.48 16.30
CA THR A 276 -14.80 28.22 17.53
C THR A 276 -15.81 29.34 17.81
N ALA A 277 -15.51 30.59 17.43
CA ALA A 277 -16.45 31.70 17.56
C ALA A 277 -17.55 31.63 16.50
N GLY A 278 -17.20 31.24 15.27
CA GLY A 278 -18.15 31.03 14.17
C GLY A 278 -19.12 29.88 14.44
N ILE A 279 -18.62 28.70 14.82
CA ILE A 279 -19.45 27.51 15.09
C ILE A 279 -20.36 27.73 16.31
N LYS A 280 -19.89 28.44 17.34
CA LYS A 280 -20.75 28.80 18.50
C LYS A 280 -21.90 29.73 18.08
N ALA A 281 -21.72 30.55 17.05
CA ALA A 281 -22.76 31.44 16.54
C ALA A 281 -23.87 30.70 15.75
N THR A 282 -23.63 29.48 15.24
CA THR A 282 -24.64 28.66 14.55
C THR A 282 -25.49 27.82 15.49
N GLY A 283 -25.18 27.81 16.79
CA GLY A 283 -25.94 27.08 17.81
C GLY A 283 -25.16 26.01 18.56
N HIS A 284 -23.89 25.77 18.22
CA HIS A 284 -22.97 24.88 18.97
C HIS A 284 -22.56 25.48 20.34
N SER A 285 -23.53 25.90 21.14
CA SER A 285 -23.36 26.69 22.36
C SER A 285 -23.05 25.83 23.59
N ALA A 286 -21.93 25.12 23.54
CA ALA A 286 -21.39 24.35 24.65
C ALA A 286 -19.91 24.68 24.94
N ASN A 287 -19.34 24.05 25.97
CA ASN A 287 -17.97 24.31 26.46
C ASN A 287 -17.17 23.01 26.73
N ASP A 288 -17.73 21.87 26.33
CA ASP A 288 -17.17 20.52 26.35
C ASP A 288 -16.98 20.06 24.89
N PHE A 289 -16.20 20.82 24.14
CA PHE A 289 -15.68 20.41 22.84
C PHE A 289 -14.38 21.15 22.53
N ASP A 290 -13.70 20.76 21.45
CA ASP A 290 -12.46 21.40 21.03
C ASP A 290 -12.64 22.91 20.74
N THR A 291 -11.83 23.75 21.39
CA THR A 291 -11.87 25.22 21.21
C THR A 291 -10.57 25.79 20.64
N THR A 292 -9.68 24.95 20.10
CA THR A 292 -8.43 25.37 19.44
C THR A 292 -8.61 25.99 18.05
N PRO A 293 -9.65 25.67 17.24
CA PRO A 293 -9.93 26.36 15.98
C PRO A 293 -10.22 27.84 16.21
N THR A 294 -9.21 28.70 16.12
CA THR A 294 -9.32 30.14 16.45
C THR A 294 -9.15 31.07 15.25
N ASP A 295 -8.79 30.53 14.09
CA ASP A 295 -8.63 31.31 12.86
C ASP A 295 -9.99 31.60 12.22
N THR A 296 -10.22 32.87 11.88
CA THR A 296 -11.52 33.39 11.41
C THR A 296 -11.58 33.64 9.91
N ALA A 297 -10.55 33.24 9.14
CA ALA A 297 -10.45 33.55 7.70
C ALA A 297 -11.65 33.07 6.88
N PHE A 298 -12.28 31.97 7.31
CA PHE A 298 -13.40 31.32 6.64
C PHE A 298 -14.76 31.55 7.33
N ASP A 299 -14.80 32.28 8.46
CA ASP A 299 -16.05 32.59 9.17
C ASP A 299 -17.04 33.42 8.34
N ASN A 300 -16.62 34.05 7.25
CA ASN A 300 -17.52 34.73 6.31
C ASN A 300 -17.27 34.24 4.86
N GLY A 301 -17.00 32.94 4.71
CA GLY A 301 -16.81 32.29 3.42
C GLY A 301 -18.02 32.47 2.49
N PHE A 302 -17.75 32.79 1.22
CA PHE A 302 -18.79 33.14 0.24
C PHE A 302 -19.79 32.01 -0.03
N TRP A 303 -19.42 30.75 0.25
CA TRP A 303 -20.28 29.57 0.19
C TRP A 303 -21.54 29.68 1.06
N GLN A 304 -21.51 30.47 2.15
CA GLN A 304 -22.67 30.78 2.99
C GLN A 304 -23.81 31.53 2.24
N SER A 305 -23.60 31.88 0.96
CA SER A 305 -24.63 32.40 0.05
C SER A 305 -25.22 31.34 -0.90
N SER A 306 -24.89 30.06 -0.72
CA SER A 306 -25.46 28.94 -1.46
C SER A 306 -26.32 28.06 -0.55
N PHE A 307 -27.28 27.36 -1.17
CA PHE A 307 -28.13 26.35 -0.52
C PHE A 307 -28.23 25.07 -1.38
N THR A 308 -27.18 24.80 -2.16
CA THR A 308 -27.09 23.77 -3.20
C THR A 308 -25.68 23.21 -3.27
N GLU A 309 -25.50 21.99 -3.76
CA GLU A 309 -24.16 21.42 -3.95
C GLU A 309 -23.25 22.27 -4.86
N PHE A 310 -21.99 22.42 -4.48
CA PHE A 310 -20.92 22.86 -5.36
C PHE A 310 -20.57 21.71 -6.33
N VAL A 311 -20.72 21.95 -7.63
CA VAL A 311 -20.58 20.92 -8.68
C VAL A 311 -19.30 21.10 -9.50
N LEU A 312 -18.44 20.08 -9.43
CA LEU A 312 -17.24 19.93 -10.25
C LEU A 312 -17.58 19.47 -11.68
N VAL A 313 -17.21 20.25 -12.69
CA VAL A 313 -17.33 19.91 -14.12
C VAL A 313 -15.98 20.21 -14.80
N GLY A 314 -15.26 19.17 -15.21
CA GLY A 314 -13.84 19.29 -15.53
C GLY A 314 -13.04 19.68 -14.29
N ASP A 315 -12.10 20.62 -14.42
CA ASP A 315 -11.32 21.19 -13.30
C ASP A 315 -12.01 22.37 -12.61
N ASP A 316 -13.15 22.83 -13.14
CA ASP A 316 -13.88 23.99 -12.65
C ASP A 316 -15.03 23.60 -11.71
N ILE A 317 -15.21 24.38 -10.65
CA ILE A 317 -16.30 24.23 -9.68
C ILE A 317 -17.34 25.32 -9.94
N TYR A 318 -18.61 24.92 -9.94
CA TYR A 318 -19.75 25.80 -10.17
C TYR A 318 -20.73 25.73 -9.02
N TYR A 319 -21.37 26.85 -8.70
CA TYR A 319 -22.34 26.95 -7.61
C TYR A 319 -23.47 27.91 -7.96
N LEU A 320 -24.58 27.80 -7.22
CA LEU A 320 -25.71 28.71 -7.31
C LEU A 320 -25.62 29.68 -6.13
N GLU A 321 -25.33 30.93 -6.43
CA GLU A 321 -25.34 32.04 -5.46
C GLU A 321 -26.76 32.56 -5.32
N ALA A 322 -27.32 32.47 -4.12
CA ALA A 322 -28.65 32.90 -3.73
C ALA A 322 -28.57 33.59 -2.35
N PRO A 323 -28.20 34.88 -2.30
CA PRO A 323 -28.00 35.58 -1.02
C PRO A 323 -29.26 35.54 -0.13
N SER A 324 -29.07 35.33 1.18
CA SER A 324 -30.20 35.15 2.11
C SER A 324 -31.23 36.30 2.02
N GLY A 325 -32.50 35.93 1.84
CA GLY A 325 -33.62 36.85 1.63
C GLY A 325 -33.77 37.42 0.21
N SER A 326 -32.80 37.21 -0.68
CA SER A 326 -32.84 37.61 -2.10
C SER A 326 -33.69 36.65 -2.93
N ASN A 327 -34.46 37.20 -3.87
CA ASN A 327 -35.11 36.43 -4.93
C ASN A 327 -34.21 36.25 -6.17
N ASP A 328 -33.19 37.10 -6.30
CA ASP A 328 -32.17 37.04 -7.35
C ASP A 328 -31.14 35.97 -7.01
N ALA A 329 -30.80 35.14 -7.99
CA ALA A 329 -29.73 34.16 -7.93
C ALA A 329 -28.89 34.14 -9.22
N SER A 330 -27.72 33.52 -9.13
CA SER A 330 -26.85 33.32 -10.29
C SER A 330 -26.05 32.02 -10.24
N VAL A 331 -25.93 31.35 -11.38
CA VAL A 331 -24.99 30.24 -11.54
C VAL A 331 -23.62 30.81 -11.87
N ARG A 332 -22.62 30.48 -11.06
CA ARG A 332 -21.28 31.05 -11.10
C ARG A 332 -20.21 29.98 -11.20
N ASN A 333 -19.08 30.34 -11.82
CA ASN A 333 -17.83 29.62 -11.69
C ASN A 333 -17.07 30.14 -10.46
N MET A 334 -16.69 29.24 -9.55
CA MET A 334 -16.03 29.56 -8.28
C MET A 334 -14.62 30.15 -8.47
N ARG A 335 -13.79 29.53 -9.33
CA ARG A 335 -12.37 29.91 -9.49
C ARG A 335 -12.19 31.29 -10.14
N THR A 336 -13.03 31.61 -11.12
CA THR A 336 -12.97 32.86 -11.90
C THR A 336 -13.92 33.95 -11.39
N GLY A 337 -14.88 33.60 -10.52
CA GLY A 337 -15.97 34.48 -10.11
C GLY A 337 -16.98 34.82 -11.21
N ALA A 338 -16.85 34.22 -12.40
CA ALA A 338 -17.67 34.55 -13.56
C ALA A 338 -19.14 34.15 -13.35
N VAL A 339 -20.04 35.11 -13.59
CA VAL A 339 -21.48 34.86 -13.69
C VAL A 339 -21.78 34.26 -15.05
N LEU A 340 -22.29 33.03 -15.07
CA LEU A 340 -22.71 32.35 -16.30
C LEU A 340 -24.15 32.71 -16.67
N TYR A 341 -25.03 32.76 -15.66
CA TYR A 341 -26.45 33.02 -15.84
C TYR A 341 -27.05 33.64 -14.58
N SER A 342 -27.91 34.65 -14.72
CA SER A 342 -28.60 35.33 -13.61
C SER A 342 -30.11 35.32 -13.84
N PHE A 343 -30.87 35.18 -12.76
CA PHE A 343 -32.32 35.15 -12.80
C PHE A 343 -32.92 35.58 -11.46
N SER A 344 -34.20 35.95 -11.47
CA SER A 344 -35.00 36.20 -10.28
C SER A 344 -36.15 35.21 -10.26
N GLU A 345 -36.50 34.68 -9.09
CA GLU A 345 -37.64 33.77 -8.94
C GLU A 345 -38.69 34.28 -7.94
N TYR A 346 -39.94 33.85 -8.10
CA TYR A 346 -41.05 34.31 -7.26
C TYR A 346 -42.03 33.16 -7.00
N TRP A 347 -41.95 32.60 -5.81
CA TRP A 347 -42.89 31.60 -5.33
C TRP A 347 -44.15 32.27 -4.80
N MET A 348 -45.32 31.96 -5.38
CA MET A 348 -46.62 32.42 -4.87
C MET A 348 -47.34 31.30 -4.12
N ASP A 349 -47.87 31.62 -2.95
CA ASP A 349 -48.76 30.74 -2.20
C ASP A 349 -50.21 30.73 -2.75
N SER A 350 -51.08 29.93 -2.15
CA SER A 350 -52.50 29.82 -2.52
C SER A 350 -53.34 31.07 -2.19
N GLN A 351 -52.77 32.05 -1.49
CA GLN A 351 -53.38 33.35 -1.18
C GLN A 351 -52.81 34.48 -2.08
N LEU A 352 -51.96 34.14 -3.05
CA LEU A 352 -51.23 35.08 -3.93
C LEU A 352 -50.22 35.98 -3.19
N SER A 353 -49.75 35.54 -2.02
CA SER A 353 -48.61 36.14 -1.33
C SER A 353 -47.31 35.55 -1.88
N ALA A 354 -46.31 36.40 -2.10
CA ALA A 354 -44.99 35.95 -2.54
C ALA A 354 -44.12 35.56 -1.33
N TRP A 355 -43.47 34.39 -1.40
CA TRP A 355 -42.38 34.06 -0.50
C TRP A 355 -41.12 34.85 -0.91
N SER A 356 -40.35 35.29 0.09
CA SER A 356 -39.04 35.92 -0.10
C SER A 356 -37.95 34.86 -0.05
N GLY A 357 -36.92 35.01 -0.88
CA GLY A 357 -35.84 34.04 -1.01
C GLY A 357 -35.87 33.34 -2.36
N ASN A 358 -34.74 32.70 -2.68
CA ASN A 358 -34.56 31.85 -3.84
C ASN A 358 -34.41 30.40 -3.35
N PHE A 359 -35.08 29.47 -4.03
CA PHE A 359 -35.18 28.06 -3.67
C PHE A 359 -34.79 27.18 -4.86
N SER A 360 -34.06 27.75 -5.81
CA SER A 360 -33.57 27.05 -6.98
C SER A 360 -32.43 26.11 -6.61
N ALA A 361 -32.37 24.99 -7.31
CA ALA A 361 -31.40 23.93 -7.09
C ALA A 361 -30.42 23.87 -8.27
N LEU A 362 -29.20 23.40 -8.00
CA LEU A 362 -28.13 23.18 -8.97
C LEU A 362 -27.62 21.75 -8.82
N THR A 363 -27.32 21.11 -9.95
CA THR A 363 -26.63 19.82 -10.03
C THR A 363 -25.94 19.71 -11.40
N LYS A 364 -25.35 18.55 -11.73
CA LYS A 364 -24.71 18.32 -13.04
C LYS A 364 -25.17 17.04 -13.72
N ALA A 365 -25.18 17.05 -15.05
CA ALA A 365 -25.53 15.91 -15.87
C ALA A 365 -24.54 15.81 -17.05
N GLY A 366 -23.60 14.88 -16.96
CA GLY A 366 -22.44 14.85 -17.86
C GLY A 366 -21.60 16.12 -17.68
N ASP A 367 -21.35 16.81 -18.80
CA ASP A 367 -20.51 18.01 -18.86
C ASP A 367 -21.35 19.31 -18.85
N SER A 368 -22.65 19.20 -18.52
CA SER A 368 -23.59 20.31 -18.41
C SER A 368 -24.06 20.49 -16.98
N LEU A 369 -24.28 21.76 -16.59
CA LEU A 369 -24.96 22.09 -15.35
C LEU A 369 -26.48 22.03 -15.58
N LEU A 370 -27.21 21.55 -14.58
CA LEU A 370 -28.67 21.60 -14.54
C LEU A 370 -29.09 22.47 -13.37
N PHE A 371 -29.95 23.46 -13.62
CA PHE A 371 -30.50 24.31 -12.56
C PHE A 371 -32.02 24.47 -12.71
N SER A 372 -32.73 24.64 -11.59
CA SER A 372 -34.16 24.96 -11.61
C SER A 372 -34.42 26.47 -11.54
N ILE A 373 -35.61 26.90 -11.96
CA ILE A 373 -36.19 28.20 -11.65
C ILE A 373 -37.69 27.98 -11.44
N SER A 374 -38.18 27.99 -10.18
CA SER A 374 -39.56 27.74 -9.74
C SER A 374 -40.32 26.56 -10.39
N LYS A 375 -40.68 26.66 -11.66
CA LYS A 375 -41.50 25.69 -12.42
C LYS A 375 -40.72 24.86 -13.44
N ASP A 376 -39.49 25.26 -13.75
CA ASP A 376 -38.76 24.81 -14.93
C ASP A 376 -37.35 24.36 -14.56
N VAL A 377 -36.84 23.36 -15.30
CA VAL A 377 -35.44 22.91 -15.25
C VAL A 377 -34.73 23.33 -16.54
N TYR A 378 -33.54 23.89 -16.39
CA TYR A 378 -32.69 24.40 -17.45
C TYR A 378 -31.37 23.65 -17.49
N ARG A 379 -30.84 23.43 -18.69
CA ARG A 379 -29.45 23.02 -18.93
C ARG A 379 -28.63 24.26 -19.25
N LEU A 380 -27.53 24.46 -18.54
CA LEU A 380 -26.53 25.47 -18.80
C LEU A 380 -25.26 24.81 -19.32
N SER A 381 -24.73 25.31 -20.45
CA SER A 381 -23.39 24.94 -20.89
C SER A 381 -22.35 25.85 -20.20
N PRO A 382 -21.40 25.31 -19.43
CA PRO A 382 -20.36 26.13 -18.79
C PRO A 382 -19.49 26.89 -19.80
N ALA A 383 -19.27 26.32 -20.98
CA ALA A 383 -18.39 26.88 -22.01
C ALA A 383 -19.00 28.06 -22.78
N SER A 384 -20.33 28.14 -22.93
CA SER A 384 -21.00 29.22 -23.68
C SER A 384 -21.87 30.14 -22.82
N GLY A 385 -22.21 29.75 -21.59
CA GLY A 385 -23.22 30.43 -20.78
C GLY A 385 -24.66 30.27 -21.32
N GLU A 386 -24.87 29.42 -22.33
CA GLU A 386 -26.19 29.21 -22.93
C GLU A 386 -27.07 28.36 -22.01
N ALA A 387 -28.17 28.96 -21.53
CA ALA A 387 -29.22 28.28 -20.78
C ALA A 387 -30.40 27.88 -21.69
N VAL A 388 -30.75 26.59 -21.69
CA VAL A 388 -31.87 26.04 -22.46
C VAL A 388 -32.82 25.32 -21.53
N LYS A 389 -34.10 25.72 -21.53
CA LYS A 389 -35.16 25.02 -20.79
C LYS A 389 -35.29 23.57 -21.31
N LEU A 390 -35.16 22.61 -20.39
CA LEU A 390 -35.33 21.18 -20.68
C LEU A 390 -36.73 20.68 -20.37
N TYR A 391 -37.24 21.00 -19.17
CA TYR A 391 -38.36 20.29 -18.57
C TYR A 391 -39.20 21.21 -17.68
N SER A 392 -40.50 20.92 -17.60
CA SER A 392 -41.43 21.51 -16.64
C SER A 392 -42.14 20.34 -15.96
N PRO A 393 -41.97 20.08 -14.66
CA PRO A 393 -42.68 19.01 -13.99
C PRO A 393 -44.18 19.28 -13.97
N GLU A 394 -44.98 18.23 -14.20
CA GLU A 394 -46.40 18.29 -13.87
C GLU A 394 -46.55 18.37 -12.35
N MET A 395 -47.22 19.43 -11.88
CA MET A 395 -47.31 19.76 -10.46
C MET A 395 -48.63 20.48 -10.14
N PRO A 396 -49.15 20.39 -8.91
CA PRO A 396 -50.36 21.10 -8.52
C PRO A 396 -50.21 22.64 -8.61
N PRO A 397 -51.33 23.39 -8.61
CA PRO A 397 -51.30 24.84 -8.46
C PRO A 397 -50.48 25.26 -7.24
N TYR A 398 -49.71 26.36 -7.37
CA TYR A 398 -48.87 26.95 -6.32
C TYR A 398 -47.66 26.09 -5.83
N TYR A 399 -47.47 24.87 -6.32
CA TYR A 399 -46.24 24.09 -6.08
C TYR A 399 -45.06 24.64 -6.89
N ASN A 400 -43.83 24.49 -6.44
CA ASN A 400 -42.61 24.83 -7.17
C ASN A 400 -41.51 23.80 -6.85
N ILE A 401 -40.47 23.72 -7.68
CA ILE A 401 -39.28 22.88 -7.50
C ILE A 401 -38.46 23.45 -6.35
N PHE A 402 -38.44 22.74 -5.23
CA PHE A 402 -37.71 23.08 -4.01
C PHE A 402 -36.32 22.45 -3.96
N GLY A 403 -36.19 21.23 -4.49
CA GLY A 403 -34.94 20.49 -4.58
C GLY A 403 -34.82 19.83 -5.95
N MET A 404 -33.58 19.62 -6.40
CA MET A 404 -33.30 18.91 -7.64
C MET A 404 -31.96 18.17 -7.57
N THR A 405 -31.93 16.94 -8.07
CA THR A 405 -30.69 16.22 -8.32
C THR A 405 -30.77 15.43 -9.65
N TYR A 406 -29.62 14.98 -10.14
CA TYR A 406 -29.52 14.09 -11.30
C TYR A 406 -28.82 12.78 -10.91
N THR A 407 -29.55 11.66 -10.99
CA THR A 407 -29.00 10.32 -10.72
C THR A 407 -29.64 9.28 -11.62
N ASP A 408 -28.87 8.26 -12.00
CA ASP A 408 -29.33 7.06 -12.72
C ASP A 408 -30.11 7.33 -14.02
N GLY A 409 -29.82 8.44 -14.70
CA GLY A 409 -30.53 8.84 -15.92
C GLY A 409 -31.83 9.61 -15.67
N TYR A 410 -32.11 10.04 -14.44
CA TYR A 410 -33.30 10.80 -14.07
C TYR A 410 -32.95 12.15 -13.47
N ILE A 411 -33.62 13.21 -13.95
CA ILE A 411 -33.79 14.44 -13.17
C ILE A 411 -34.87 14.16 -12.13
N ILE A 412 -34.51 14.33 -10.86
CA ILE A 412 -35.41 14.18 -9.72
C ILE A 412 -35.69 15.59 -9.20
N CYS A 413 -36.97 15.98 -9.13
CA CYS A 413 -37.41 17.26 -8.59
C CYS A 413 -38.29 17.02 -7.36
N ASP A 414 -37.91 17.58 -6.22
CA ASP A 414 -38.77 17.65 -5.04
C ASP A 414 -39.61 18.93 -5.14
N ILE A 415 -40.93 18.78 -5.26
CA ILE A 415 -41.87 19.90 -5.41
C ILE A 415 -42.67 20.15 -4.13
N ASN A 416 -42.90 21.43 -3.81
CA ASN A 416 -43.63 21.86 -2.62
C ASN A 416 -44.39 23.19 -2.86
N SER A 417 -45.52 23.41 -2.18
CA SER A 417 -46.26 24.67 -2.17
C SER A 417 -45.80 25.69 -1.11
N ASN A 418 -44.97 25.27 -0.15
CA ASN A 418 -44.47 26.13 0.92
C ASN A 418 -42.99 25.77 1.22
N PRO A 419 -42.04 26.71 1.06
CA PRO A 419 -40.63 26.45 1.36
C PRO A 419 -40.33 26.31 2.87
N ASN A 420 -41.29 26.66 3.73
CA ASN A 420 -41.14 26.72 5.19
C ASN A 420 -42.00 25.67 5.95
N SER A 421 -42.64 24.71 5.27
CA SER A 421 -43.43 23.68 5.95
C SER A 421 -42.67 22.38 6.10
N ASP A 422 -42.55 21.90 7.34
CA ASP A 422 -42.25 20.50 7.61
C ASP A 422 -43.33 19.58 6.99
N PHE A 423 -42.85 18.48 6.40
CA PHE A 423 -43.57 17.29 5.90
C PHE A 423 -44.09 17.26 4.44
N SER A 424 -43.83 16.09 3.83
CA SER A 424 -44.18 15.58 2.49
C SER A 424 -43.79 16.45 1.27
N LEU A 425 -42.49 16.49 0.98
CA LEU A 425 -42.01 16.77 -0.38
C LEU A 425 -42.61 15.75 -1.36
N THR A 426 -43.19 16.22 -2.47
CA THR A 426 -43.64 15.32 -3.55
C THR A 426 -42.52 15.20 -4.57
N ARG A 427 -42.02 13.98 -4.80
CA ARG A 427 -40.88 13.72 -5.69
C ARG A 427 -41.34 13.35 -7.10
N VAL A 428 -41.06 14.21 -8.09
CA VAL A 428 -41.34 13.97 -9.51
C VAL A 428 -40.04 13.55 -10.21
N LYS A 429 -40.11 12.50 -11.04
CA LYS A 429 -38.96 12.02 -11.83
C LYS A 429 -39.18 12.25 -13.32
N TYR A 430 -38.13 12.64 -14.02
CA TYR A 430 -38.10 12.82 -15.46
C TYR A 430 -36.89 12.10 -16.06
N GLU A 431 -37.12 11.19 -17.00
CA GLU A 431 -36.05 10.47 -17.69
C GLU A 431 -35.28 11.45 -18.59
N TYR A 432 -33.98 11.58 -18.33
CA TYR A 432 -33.09 12.50 -19.01
C TYR A 432 -31.74 11.84 -19.31
N SER A 433 -31.53 11.49 -20.58
CA SER A 433 -30.23 11.06 -21.07
C SER A 433 -29.31 12.28 -21.19
N ALA A 434 -28.34 12.39 -20.30
CA ALA A 434 -27.35 13.46 -20.32
C ALA A 434 -26.48 13.38 -21.59
N VAL A 435 -26.14 14.55 -22.13
CA VAL A 435 -25.14 14.64 -23.20
C VAL A 435 -23.74 14.56 -22.56
N CYS A 436 -23.25 13.33 -22.25
CA CYS A 436 -21.81 13.11 -22.01
C CYS A 436 -21.08 13.34 -23.35
N SER A 437 -20.01 14.14 -23.36
CA SER A 437 -19.10 14.22 -24.52
C SER A 437 -18.31 12.93 -24.73
N HIS A 438 -18.27 12.08 -23.69
CA HIS A 438 -17.49 10.84 -23.59
C HIS A 438 -15.97 11.07 -23.72
N SER A 439 -15.52 12.30 -23.44
CA SER A 439 -14.10 12.68 -23.38
C SER A 439 -13.36 12.00 -22.22
N GLU A 440 -14.02 11.87 -21.07
CA GLU A 440 -13.49 11.21 -19.89
C GLU A 440 -13.98 9.77 -19.78
N THR A 441 -13.05 8.83 -19.94
CA THR A 441 -13.31 7.39 -19.86
C THR A 441 -12.54 6.74 -18.73
N GLU A 442 -13.16 5.80 -18.03
CA GLU A 442 -12.47 4.86 -17.15
C GLU A 442 -12.47 3.46 -17.76
N THR A 443 -11.37 2.75 -17.53
CA THR A 443 -11.21 1.37 -17.97
C THR A 443 -11.52 0.45 -16.79
N VAL A 444 -12.64 -0.25 -16.87
CA VAL A 444 -12.99 -1.29 -15.89
C VAL A 444 -12.21 -2.54 -16.25
N THR A 445 -11.29 -2.95 -15.37
CA THR A 445 -10.45 -4.14 -15.57
C THR A 445 -11.31 -5.38 -15.69
N GLY A 446 -11.09 -6.15 -16.76
CA GLY A 446 -11.81 -7.41 -16.99
C GLY A 446 -11.16 -8.58 -16.26
N THR A 447 -11.96 -9.61 -15.96
CA THR A 447 -11.47 -10.82 -15.28
C THR A 447 -10.59 -11.66 -16.24
N PRO A 448 -9.35 -12.01 -15.88
CA PRO A 448 -8.51 -12.86 -16.72
C PRO A 448 -9.10 -14.27 -16.87
N ALA A 449 -8.89 -14.90 -18.02
CA ALA A 449 -9.38 -16.25 -18.28
C ALA A 449 -8.58 -17.30 -17.49
N GLY A 450 -9.27 -18.24 -16.85
CA GLY A 450 -8.66 -19.39 -16.17
C GLY A 450 -8.56 -20.61 -17.08
N CYS A 451 -8.05 -21.72 -16.55
CA CYS A 451 -7.97 -22.99 -17.29
C CYS A 451 -9.35 -23.57 -17.65
N VAL A 452 -10.38 -23.29 -16.83
CA VAL A 452 -11.75 -23.81 -16.98
C VAL A 452 -12.83 -22.72 -17.02
N SER A 453 -12.54 -21.53 -16.51
CA SER A 453 -13.43 -20.35 -16.54
C SER A 453 -13.06 -19.41 -17.69
N PRO A 454 -14.02 -18.96 -18.51
CA PRO A 454 -13.77 -17.87 -19.45
C PRO A 454 -13.50 -16.56 -18.69
N GLY A 455 -12.70 -15.70 -19.29
CA GLY A 455 -12.47 -14.33 -18.83
C GLY A 455 -13.26 -13.32 -19.66
N VAL A 456 -13.01 -12.05 -19.40
CA VAL A 456 -13.53 -10.92 -20.18
C VAL A 456 -12.42 -9.87 -20.28
N THR A 457 -12.24 -9.24 -21.44
CA THR A 457 -11.30 -8.11 -21.57
C THR A 457 -11.83 -6.89 -20.83
N ASN A 458 -10.96 -5.90 -20.61
CA ASN A 458 -11.37 -4.63 -20.04
C ASN A 458 -12.56 -4.01 -20.80
N SER A 459 -13.44 -3.35 -20.05
CA SER A 459 -14.53 -2.53 -20.57
C SER A 459 -14.17 -1.05 -20.43
N VAL A 460 -14.74 -0.19 -21.27
CA VAL A 460 -14.57 1.27 -21.21
C VAL A 460 -15.92 1.92 -20.99
N ILE A 461 -16.04 2.78 -19.96
CA ILE A 461 -17.27 3.51 -19.64
C ILE A 461 -16.98 5.02 -19.53
N CYS A 462 -17.94 5.90 -19.88
CA CYS A 462 -17.79 7.35 -19.61
C CYS A 462 -17.84 7.57 -18.10
N LYS A 463 -16.80 8.21 -17.52
CA LYS A 463 -16.75 8.51 -16.08
C LYS A 463 -17.98 9.32 -15.61
N ASN A 464 -18.45 10.22 -16.48
CA ASN A 464 -19.44 11.24 -16.15
C ASN A 464 -20.90 10.77 -16.24
N CYS A 465 -21.21 9.74 -17.03
CA CYS A 465 -22.58 9.19 -17.19
C CYS A 465 -22.68 7.66 -17.06
N LYS A 466 -21.55 6.98 -16.81
CA LYS A 466 -21.41 5.51 -16.67
C LYS A 466 -21.93 4.68 -17.86
N THR A 467 -22.23 5.31 -18.99
CA THR A 467 -22.57 4.61 -20.24
C THR A 467 -21.40 3.75 -20.71
N LEU A 468 -21.70 2.50 -21.05
CA LEU A 468 -20.74 1.56 -21.63
C LEU A 468 -20.38 1.98 -23.06
N LEU A 469 -19.14 2.43 -23.24
CA LEU A 469 -18.60 2.88 -24.52
C LEU A 469 -18.03 1.72 -25.33
N SER A 470 -17.37 0.79 -24.65
CA SER A 470 -16.91 -0.47 -25.23
C SER A 470 -17.09 -1.57 -24.21
N GLY A 471 -17.90 -2.57 -24.55
CA GLY A 471 -18.03 -3.79 -23.76
C GLY A 471 -16.76 -4.62 -23.78
N GLY A 472 -16.44 -5.23 -22.64
CA GLY A 472 -15.42 -6.26 -22.56
C GLY A 472 -15.79 -7.46 -23.45
N THR A 473 -14.82 -7.95 -24.21
CA THR A 473 -15.01 -9.11 -25.10
C THR A 473 -14.78 -10.41 -24.33
N PRO A 474 -15.61 -11.45 -24.51
CA PRO A 474 -15.40 -12.74 -23.87
C PRO A 474 -14.06 -13.36 -24.29
N VAL A 475 -13.22 -13.70 -23.31
CA VAL A 475 -11.97 -14.44 -23.52
C VAL A 475 -12.25 -15.91 -23.21
N PRO A 476 -12.13 -16.83 -24.18
CA PRO A 476 -12.31 -18.26 -23.92
C PRO A 476 -11.38 -18.77 -22.81
N ALA A 477 -11.83 -19.77 -22.04
CA ALA A 477 -10.98 -20.44 -21.06
C ALA A 477 -9.69 -20.95 -21.72
N LEU A 478 -8.55 -20.78 -21.04
CA LEU A 478 -7.22 -21.05 -21.60
C LEU A 478 -6.95 -22.54 -21.85
N GLY A 479 -7.77 -23.44 -21.29
CA GLY A 479 -7.53 -24.87 -21.24
C GLY A 479 -6.38 -25.24 -20.30
N HIS A 480 -6.14 -26.54 -20.15
CA HIS A 480 -5.01 -27.04 -19.36
C HIS A 480 -3.73 -27.09 -20.21
N ASP A 481 -2.67 -26.50 -19.69
CA ASP A 481 -1.34 -26.48 -20.29
C ASP A 481 -0.56 -27.74 -19.86
N ARG A 482 -0.67 -28.79 -20.70
CA ARG A 482 -0.36 -30.18 -20.34
C ARG A 482 1.15 -30.46 -20.33
N ILE A 483 1.73 -30.53 -19.14
CA ILE A 483 3.04 -31.14 -18.89
C ILE A 483 2.85 -32.66 -18.84
N PHE A 484 3.60 -33.41 -19.64
CA PHE A 484 3.57 -34.88 -19.68
C PHE A 484 4.56 -35.49 -18.69
N HIS A 485 4.12 -36.50 -17.94
CA HIS A 485 4.94 -37.32 -17.06
C HIS A 485 4.90 -38.77 -17.51
N GLN A 486 6.07 -39.35 -17.74
CA GLN A 486 6.19 -40.74 -18.17
C GLN A 486 5.85 -41.71 -17.02
N LYS A 487 5.15 -42.79 -17.36
CA LYS A 487 4.83 -43.87 -16.43
C LYS A 487 6.05 -44.46 -15.75
N LYS A 488 5.88 -44.87 -14.49
CA LYS A 488 6.81 -45.72 -13.77
C LYS A 488 6.10 -47.04 -13.48
N SER A 489 6.62 -48.16 -13.99
CA SER A 489 6.07 -49.47 -13.63
C SER A 489 6.31 -49.78 -12.14
N PRO A 490 5.34 -50.33 -11.40
CA PRO A 490 5.56 -50.76 -10.02
C PRO A 490 6.58 -51.90 -9.97
N SER A 491 7.35 -51.95 -8.88
CA SER A 491 8.33 -53.00 -8.58
C SER A 491 7.84 -53.86 -7.42
N CYS A 492 8.62 -54.87 -6.99
CA CYS A 492 8.30 -55.61 -5.77
C CYS A 492 8.22 -54.73 -4.52
N ASN A 493 8.95 -53.62 -4.48
CA ASN A 493 9.11 -52.75 -3.31
C ASN A 493 8.59 -51.32 -3.54
N ASP A 494 8.53 -50.87 -4.79
CA ASP A 494 8.15 -49.50 -5.16
C ASP A 494 6.79 -49.45 -5.83
N ILE A 495 5.99 -48.45 -5.47
CA ILE A 495 4.82 -48.05 -6.24
C ILE A 495 5.21 -47.53 -7.64
N GLY A 496 4.26 -47.64 -8.56
CA GLY A 496 4.31 -47.08 -9.91
C GLY A 496 3.13 -46.15 -10.18
N TRP A 497 3.01 -45.70 -11.43
CA TRP A 497 1.93 -44.84 -11.91
C TRP A 497 1.83 -44.93 -13.44
N ASN A 498 0.64 -44.67 -13.96
CA ASN A 498 0.39 -44.58 -15.41
C ASN A 498 1.01 -43.32 -16.04
N ASP A 499 1.01 -43.24 -17.38
CA ASP A 499 1.40 -42.02 -18.09
C ASP A 499 0.36 -40.93 -17.76
N TYR A 500 0.77 -39.78 -17.19
CA TYR A 500 -0.15 -38.75 -16.70
C TYR A 500 0.24 -37.33 -17.13
N TYR A 501 -0.71 -36.40 -17.00
CA TYR A 501 -0.49 -34.99 -17.28
C TYR A 501 -0.75 -34.13 -16.05
N THR A 502 0.02 -33.06 -15.89
CA THR A 502 -0.27 -31.96 -14.95
C THR A 502 -0.42 -30.64 -15.72
N CYS A 503 -1.17 -29.69 -15.19
CA CYS A 503 -1.25 -28.34 -15.75
C CYS A 503 -0.15 -27.44 -15.17
N SER A 504 0.53 -26.63 -15.99
CA SER A 504 1.50 -25.62 -15.51
C SER A 504 0.86 -24.41 -14.81
N ARG A 505 -0.48 -24.27 -14.93
CA ARG A 505 -1.23 -23.05 -14.56
C ARG A 505 -2.32 -23.28 -13.51
N CYS A 506 -2.54 -24.52 -13.07
CA CYS A 506 -3.48 -24.88 -12.00
C CYS A 506 -3.23 -26.32 -11.52
N ASP A 507 -3.83 -26.73 -10.41
CA ASP A 507 -3.60 -28.04 -9.77
C ASP A 507 -4.26 -29.24 -10.48
N HIS A 508 -4.59 -29.10 -11.77
CA HIS A 508 -5.17 -30.21 -12.53
C HIS A 508 -4.11 -31.28 -12.82
N SER A 509 -4.39 -32.51 -12.37
CA SER A 509 -3.56 -33.69 -12.60
C SER A 509 -4.43 -34.89 -12.99
N THR A 510 -3.91 -35.73 -13.88
CA THR A 510 -4.49 -37.04 -14.21
C THR A 510 -3.72 -38.21 -13.55
N TYR A 511 -2.98 -37.94 -12.47
CA TYR A 511 -2.17 -38.94 -11.77
C TYR A 511 -3.03 -40.07 -11.20
N GLU A 512 -2.59 -41.30 -11.43
CA GLU A 512 -3.18 -42.53 -10.89
C GLU A 512 -2.05 -43.45 -10.44
N GLU A 513 -2.07 -43.81 -9.16
CA GLU A 513 -1.05 -44.64 -8.51
C GLU A 513 -1.32 -46.14 -8.70
N LEU A 514 -0.25 -46.90 -8.93
CA LEU A 514 -0.25 -48.35 -9.06
C LEU A 514 0.51 -48.98 -7.88
N PRO A 515 -0.11 -49.88 -7.10
CA PRO A 515 0.55 -50.48 -5.93
C PRO A 515 1.73 -51.38 -6.32
N ALA A 516 2.70 -51.51 -5.40
CA ALA A 516 3.85 -52.41 -5.54
C ALA A 516 3.42 -53.87 -5.70
N THR A 517 4.18 -54.66 -6.48
CA THR A 517 3.80 -56.02 -6.89
C THR A 517 4.08 -57.09 -5.83
N GLY A 518 4.82 -56.77 -4.77
CA GLY A 518 5.20 -57.71 -3.69
C GLY A 518 6.18 -58.81 -4.11
N HIS A 519 6.49 -59.71 -3.18
CA HIS A 519 7.43 -60.83 -3.38
C HIS A 519 6.72 -62.18 -3.54
N SER A 520 7.21 -63.01 -4.46
CA SER A 520 6.73 -64.39 -4.69
C SER A 520 7.86 -65.40 -4.45
N GLU A 521 7.80 -66.17 -3.36
CA GLU A 521 8.88 -67.10 -2.97
C GLU A 521 9.05 -68.32 -3.88
N VAL A 522 10.31 -68.66 -4.18
CA VAL A 522 10.77 -69.89 -4.82
C VAL A 522 11.92 -70.49 -4.00
N THR A 523 11.99 -71.82 -3.94
CA THR A 523 13.00 -72.58 -3.17
C THR A 523 14.20 -72.95 -4.05
N ASP A 524 15.40 -72.66 -3.57
CA ASP A 524 16.68 -73.00 -4.21
C ASP A 524 17.18 -74.36 -3.75
N SER A 525 17.27 -75.32 -4.67
CA SER A 525 17.76 -76.66 -4.37
C SER A 525 19.24 -76.68 -3.97
N ALA A 526 19.60 -77.62 -3.09
CA ALA A 526 20.99 -77.84 -2.67
C ALA A 526 21.89 -78.30 -3.84
N VAL A 527 23.18 -77.95 -3.79
CA VAL A 527 24.17 -78.19 -4.86
C VAL A 527 25.36 -78.96 -4.31
N ALA A 528 25.83 -79.99 -5.02
CA ALA A 528 27.00 -80.78 -4.61
C ALA A 528 28.35 -80.08 -4.95
N PRO A 529 29.42 -80.28 -4.16
CA PRO A 529 30.72 -79.65 -4.42
C PRO A 529 31.40 -80.04 -5.73
N SER A 530 32.28 -79.15 -6.18
CA SER A 530 33.06 -79.29 -7.41
C SER A 530 34.56 -79.08 -7.17
N CYS A 531 35.29 -78.63 -8.19
CA CYS A 531 36.74 -78.72 -8.21
C CYS A 531 37.52 -77.69 -7.37
N THR A 532 37.06 -76.48 -7.06
CA THR A 532 37.58 -75.77 -5.84
C THR A 532 36.49 -75.10 -5.04
N GLU A 533 35.26 -75.17 -5.51
CA GLU A 533 34.14 -74.59 -4.82
C GLU A 533 33.37 -75.63 -4.03
N THR A 534 33.08 -75.19 -2.81
CA THR A 534 32.19 -75.85 -1.89
C THR A 534 30.76 -75.90 -2.48
N GLY A 535 30.06 -77.04 -2.37
CA GLY A 535 28.62 -77.16 -2.63
C GLY A 535 27.78 -76.36 -1.62
N LEU A 536 26.46 -76.36 -1.77
CA LEU A 536 25.52 -75.51 -1.03
C LEU A 536 24.29 -76.26 -0.48
N THR A 537 23.75 -75.81 0.66
CA THR A 537 22.46 -76.26 1.25
C THR A 537 21.23 -75.57 0.60
N GLU A 538 20.00 -75.97 0.95
CA GLU A 538 18.76 -75.46 0.34
C GLU A 538 18.35 -74.05 0.85
N GLY A 539 18.04 -73.13 -0.09
CA GLY A 539 17.70 -71.72 0.15
C GLY A 539 16.33 -71.30 -0.37
N LYS A 540 16.04 -69.99 -0.34
CA LYS A 540 14.85 -69.38 -0.96
C LYS A 540 15.11 -67.95 -1.44
N HIS A 541 14.52 -67.58 -2.57
CA HIS A 541 14.50 -66.22 -3.11
C HIS A 541 13.12 -65.83 -3.67
N CYS A 542 12.91 -64.53 -3.90
CA CYS A 542 11.75 -64.03 -4.62
C CYS A 542 11.94 -64.19 -6.14
N SER A 543 11.10 -64.97 -6.81
CA SER A 543 11.15 -65.23 -8.27
C SER A 543 11.04 -64.02 -9.19
N VAL A 544 10.63 -62.85 -8.67
CA VAL A 544 10.39 -61.63 -9.46
C VAL A 544 11.57 -60.65 -9.36
N CYS A 545 12.26 -60.59 -8.22
CA CYS A 545 13.37 -59.64 -7.98
C CYS A 545 14.64 -60.28 -7.39
N ASN A 546 14.67 -61.60 -7.27
CA ASN A 546 15.76 -62.43 -6.72
C ASN A 546 16.25 -62.04 -5.32
N ALA A 547 15.46 -61.28 -4.56
CA ALA A 547 15.74 -61.00 -3.15
C ALA A 547 15.71 -62.31 -2.34
N VAL A 548 16.82 -62.64 -1.68
CA VAL A 548 16.99 -63.89 -0.92
C VAL A 548 16.24 -63.79 0.41
N THR A 549 15.21 -64.62 0.60
CA THR A 549 14.43 -64.70 1.85
C THR A 549 15.00 -65.75 2.81
N LYS A 550 15.75 -66.74 2.30
CA LYS A 550 16.53 -67.71 3.11
C LYS A 550 17.86 -68.05 2.43
N LYS A 551 18.97 -67.76 3.10
CA LYS A 551 20.34 -67.92 2.58
C LYS A 551 20.83 -69.38 2.61
N GLN A 552 21.67 -69.77 1.64
CA GLN A 552 22.35 -71.08 1.54
C GLN A 552 23.72 -71.09 2.28
N GLU A 553 24.21 -72.28 2.67
CA GLU A 553 25.47 -72.52 3.42
C GLU A 553 26.36 -73.59 2.72
N THR A 554 27.69 -73.62 2.96
CA THR A 554 28.71 -74.25 2.07
C THR A 554 29.36 -75.60 2.51
N VAL A 555 29.83 -76.44 1.55
CA VAL A 555 30.40 -77.83 1.71
C VAL A 555 31.66 -78.15 0.80
N PRO A 556 32.92 -78.43 1.25
CA PRO A 556 34.25 -78.46 0.51
C PRO A 556 34.55 -79.23 -0.84
N ALA A 557 35.74 -79.00 -1.48
CA ALA A 557 36.09 -79.14 -2.95
C ALA A 557 37.46 -79.84 -3.37
N LEU A 558 37.96 -79.74 -4.66
CA LEU A 558 39.05 -80.58 -5.32
C LEU A 558 40.36 -79.93 -6.00
N GLY A 559 40.53 -79.78 -7.35
CA GLY A 559 41.74 -79.19 -8.07
C GLY A 559 41.58 -78.50 -9.49
N HIS A 560 42.65 -78.00 -10.17
CA HIS A 560 42.63 -77.01 -11.33
C HIS A 560 43.58 -77.21 -12.58
N LYS A 561 43.35 -76.49 -13.73
CA LYS A 561 44.05 -76.56 -15.07
C LYS A 561 43.89 -75.32 -16.04
N GLU A 562 44.96 -74.72 -16.61
CA GLU A 562 45.10 -73.32 -17.15
C GLU A 562 44.93 -72.97 -18.69
N VAL A 563 44.61 -71.68 -19.02
CA VAL A 563 44.33 -70.93 -20.30
C VAL A 563 44.66 -69.40 -20.14
N SER A 564 44.60 -68.53 -21.18
CA SER A 564 45.10 -67.10 -21.19
C SER A 564 44.10 -65.98 -21.54
N ASP A 565 44.33 -64.74 -21.02
CA ASP A 565 43.48 -63.53 -21.09
C ASP A 565 44.20 -62.27 -21.65
N PRO A 566 43.59 -61.49 -22.59
CA PRO A 566 44.25 -60.37 -23.28
C PRO A 566 44.32 -59.02 -22.50
N PRO A 567 45.24 -58.10 -22.87
CA PRO A 567 45.48 -56.79 -22.21
C PRO A 567 44.56 -55.63 -22.66
N ALA A 568 44.63 -54.49 -21.97
CA ALA A 568 43.92 -53.23 -22.25
C ALA A 568 44.81 -51.98 -22.03
N GLU A 569 44.64 -50.91 -22.82
CA GLU A 569 45.52 -49.73 -22.83
C GLU A 569 45.06 -48.56 -21.91
N PRO A 570 45.99 -47.74 -21.36
CA PRO A 570 45.68 -46.61 -20.45
C PRO A 570 45.18 -45.33 -21.17
N THR A 571 44.50 -44.44 -20.42
CA THR A 571 44.02 -43.11 -20.89
C THR A 571 44.70 -41.97 -20.11
N CYS A 572 44.30 -40.70 -20.32
CA CYS A 572 44.92 -39.57 -19.62
C CYS A 572 44.69 -39.57 -18.10
N THR A 573 43.57 -40.13 -17.63
CA THR A 573 43.16 -40.16 -16.22
C THR A 573 43.00 -41.57 -15.64
N GLU A 574 42.89 -42.62 -16.47
CA GLU A 574 42.67 -44.00 -16.02
C GLU A 574 43.80 -44.95 -16.46
N THR A 575 44.08 -45.96 -15.63
CA THR A 575 45.16 -46.95 -15.84
C THR A 575 44.72 -48.14 -16.69
N GLY A 576 45.62 -48.67 -17.53
CA GLY A 576 45.43 -49.89 -18.34
C GLY A 576 45.85 -51.18 -17.63
N LEU A 577 45.84 -52.33 -18.34
CA LEU A 577 46.12 -53.67 -17.81
C LEU A 577 46.94 -54.56 -18.78
N SER A 578 47.88 -55.36 -18.27
CA SER A 578 48.70 -56.33 -19.03
C SER A 578 48.02 -57.70 -19.25
N GLU A 579 48.63 -58.64 -20.00
CA GLU A 579 48.08 -59.98 -20.32
C GLU A 579 48.15 -61.00 -19.14
N GLY A 580 47.07 -61.77 -18.94
CA GLY A 580 46.84 -62.71 -17.81
C GLY A 580 46.55 -64.16 -18.20
N LYS A 581 46.28 -65.03 -17.21
CA LYS A 581 45.92 -66.46 -17.38
C LYS A 581 44.99 -66.99 -16.29
N HIS A 582 44.09 -67.92 -16.63
CA HIS A 582 43.12 -68.57 -15.73
C HIS A 582 42.83 -70.05 -16.05
N CYS A 583 42.24 -70.79 -15.12
CA CYS A 583 41.91 -72.22 -15.23
C CYS A 583 40.72 -72.52 -16.15
N SER A 584 40.92 -73.15 -17.32
CA SER A 584 39.86 -73.66 -18.23
C SER A 584 38.69 -74.48 -17.64
N VAL A 585 38.79 -74.97 -16.40
CA VAL A 585 37.79 -75.85 -15.76
C VAL A 585 36.97 -75.13 -14.67
N CYS A 586 37.39 -73.93 -14.21
CA CYS A 586 36.72 -73.16 -13.15
C CYS A 586 36.97 -71.63 -13.19
N ASN A 587 37.82 -71.18 -14.12
CA ASN A 587 38.35 -69.84 -14.32
C ASN A 587 39.16 -69.21 -13.18
N ALA A 588 39.75 -70.00 -12.28
CA ALA A 588 40.72 -69.50 -11.28
C ALA A 588 41.98 -68.90 -11.94
N VAL A 589 42.26 -67.63 -11.68
CA VAL A 589 43.40 -66.88 -12.27
C VAL A 589 44.73 -67.42 -11.75
N THR A 590 45.61 -67.82 -12.67
CA THR A 590 46.93 -68.43 -12.40
C THR A 590 48.10 -67.56 -12.82
N LYS A 591 47.88 -66.57 -13.70
CA LYS A 591 48.78 -65.43 -13.88
C LYS A 591 47.95 -64.14 -13.87
N LYS A 592 48.17 -63.29 -12.86
CA LYS A 592 47.43 -62.04 -12.68
C LYS A 592 47.87 -60.98 -13.70
N GLN A 593 46.92 -60.15 -14.15
CA GLN A 593 47.17 -58.95 -14.95
C GLN A 593 47.70 -57.81 -14.05
N GLU A 594 48.63 -57.00 -14.55
CA GLU A 594 49.26 -55.87 -13.84
C GLU A 594 48.82 -54.53 -14.44
N THR A 595 48.72 -53.48 -13.63
CA THR A 595 48.23 -52.16 -14.03
C THR A 595 49.31 -51.31 -14.71
N VAL A 596 48.95 -50.73 -15.86
CA VAL A 596 49.79 -49.77 -16.61
C VAL A 596 49.34 -48.35 -16.24
N PRO A 597 50.23 -47.45 -15.76
CA PRO A 597 49.84 -46.10 -15.34
C PRO A 597 49.13 -45.25 -16.41
N ALA A 598 48.29 -44.32 -15.97
CA ALA A 598 47.62 -43.34 -16.81
C ALA A 598 48.63 -42.40 -17.50
N LEU A 599 48.29 -41.91 -18.69
CA LEU A 599 49.19 -41.17 -19.59
C LEU A 599 49.44 -39.71 -19.19
N GLY A 600 48.63 -39.16 -18.28
CA GLY A 600 48.70 -37.77 -17.83
C GLY A 600 48.29 -36.73 -18.88
N HIS A 601 48.02 -35.51 -18.41
CA HIS A 601 47.72 -34.37 -19.28
C HIS A 601 48.98 -33.85 -19.99
N LYS A 602 48.84 -33.47 -21.26
CA LYS A 602 49.90 -32.79 -22.03
C LYS A 602 49.46 -31.34 -22.25
N GLU A 603 50.04 -30.46 -21.45
CA GLU A 603 49.62 -29.07 -21.29
C GLU A 603 50.12 -28.15 -22.43
N ILE A 604 49.28 -27.20 -22.80
CA ILE A 604 49.53 -26.10 -23.74
C ILE A 604 49.19 -24.80 -23.01
N LEU A 605 50.13 -23.86 -22.98
CA LEU A 605 50.02 -22.55 -22.34
C LEU A 605 49.51 -21.49 -23.33
N HIS A 606 48.64 -20.61 -22.85
CA HIS A 606 48.14 -19.44 -23.58
C HIS A 606 48.40 -18.17 -22.75
N ASP A 607 48.92 -17.13 -23.41
CA ASP A 607 49.30 -15.87 -22.76
C ASP A 607 48.10 -14.98 -22.39
N GLU A 608 48.32 -14.07 -21.44
CA GLU A 608 47.34 -13.07 -21.01
C GLU A 608 47.11 -11.96 -22.07
N LYS A 609 45.93 -11.35 -22.03
CA LYS A 609 45.56 -10.18 -22.83
C LYS A 609 44.77 -9.19 -22.01
N THR A 610 45.24 -7.96 -21.93
CA THR A 610 44.58 -6.86 -21.22
C THR A 610 43.36 -6.33 -21.98
N ALA A 611 42.29 -6.00 -21.26
CA ALA A 611 41.10 -5.37 -21.82
C ALA A 611 41.34 -3.89 -22.20
N THR A 612 40.49 -3.37 -23.09
CA THR A 612 40.47 -1.94 -23.50
C THR A 612 39.06 -1.38 -23.37
N CYS A 613 38.87 -0.07 -23.56
CA CYS A 613 37.56 0.57 -23.46
C CYS A 613 36.52 0.14 -24.51
N VAL A 614 36.86 -0.80 -25.40
CA VAL A 614 35.95 -1.41 -26.38
C VAL A 614 36.12 -2.94 -26.54
N SER A 615 36.99 -3.61 -25.77
CA SER A 615 37.26 -5.05 -25.94
C SER A 615 37.64 -5.79 -24.64
N VAL A 616 37.10 -7.00 -24.45
CA VAL A 616 37.41 -7.91 -23.32
C VAL A 616 38.84 -8.48 -23.39
N GLY A 617 39.36 -8.93 -22.25
CA GLY A 617 40.66 -9.59 -22.08
C GLY A 617 40.57 -11.00 -21.49
N ASN A 618 41.72 -11.59 -21.16
CA ASN A 618 41.83 -12.90 -20.48
C ASN A 618 43.13 -13.00 -19.65
N LYS A 619 43.10 -13.78 -18.57
CA LYS A 619 44.34 -14.20 -17.86
C LYS A 619 45.07 -15.28 -18.67
N ALA A 620 46.35 -15.52 -18.38
CA ALA A 620 47.07 -16.67 -18.91
C ALA A 620 46.46 -17.98 -18.40
N PHE A 621 46.34 -19.00 -19.26
CA PHE A 621 45.63 -20.25 -18.94
C PHE A 621 46.22 -21.47 -19.65
N VAL A 622 45.87 -22.67 -19.18
CA VAL A 622 46.38 -23.95 -19.67
C VAL A 622 45.24 -24.78 -20.27
N THR A 623 45.52 -25.50 -21.35
CA THR A 623 44.64 -26.50 -21.97
C THR A 623 45.38 -27.80 -22.28
N CYS A 624 44.75 -28.97 -22.17
CA CYS A 624 45.37 -30.24 -22.54
C CYS A 624 45.16 -30.58 -24.04
N GLU A 625 46.20 -31.05 -24.73
CA GLU A 625 46.12 -31.47 -26.15
C GLU A 625 45.29 -32.76 -26.36
N ARG A 626 45.09 -33.55 -25.31
CA ARG A 626 44.58 -34.94 -25.38
C ARG A 626 43.18 -35.15 -24.81
N CYS A 627 42.62 -34.15 -24.13
CA CYS A 627 41.30 -34.19 -23.49
C CYS A 627 40.85 -32.77 -23.11
N ASP A 628 39.58 -32.59 -22.78
CA ASP A 628 38.94 -31.28 -22.61
C ASP A 628 39.28 -30.53 -21.30
N TYR A 629 40.47 -30.77 -20.74
CA TYR A 629 40.96 -30.07 -19.55
C TYR A 629 41.41 -28.65 -19.89
N SER A 630 40.86 -27.64 -19.20
CA SER A 630 41.14 -26.22 -19.39
C SER A 630 41.04 -25.44 -18.08
N THR A 631 41.87 -24.41 -17.92
CA THR A 631 41.85 -23.47 -16.77
C THR A 631 41.44 -22.04 -17.17
N PHE A 632 40.70 -21.88 -18.27
CA PHE A 632 40.38 -20.57 -18.87
C PHE A 632 39.55 -19.64 -17.96
N GLU A 633 39.96 -18.38 -17.86
CA GLU A 633 39.25 -17.31 -17.14
C GLU A 633 39.32 -15.98 -17.94
N ALA A 634 38.16 -15.39 -18.24
CA ALA A 634 38.04 -14.16 -19.01
C ALA A 634 38.04 -12.90 -18.11
N THR A 635 38.33 -11.73 -18.69
CA THR A 635 38.38 -10.44 -17.98
C THR A 635 37.56 -9.40 -18.74
N ALA A 636 36.68 -8.67 -18.04
CA ALA A 636 35.70 -7.77 -18.66
C ALA A 636 36.34 -6.56 -19.39
N ILE A 637 35.53 -5.86 -20.21
CA ILE A 637 35.93 -4.61 -20.90
C ILE A 637 36.35 -3.58 -19.86
N ASP A 638 37.51 -2.94 -20.06
CA ASP A 638 37.99 -1.86 -19.18
C ASP A 638 37.65 -0.51 -19.81
N GLU A 639 36.46 -0.01 -19.49
CA GLU A 639 35.92 1.26 -19.99
C GLU A 639 36.80 2.48 -19.70
N ASN A 640 37.74 2.39 -18.74
CA ASN A 640 38.64 3.49 -18.36
C ASN A 640 39.95 3.52 -19.18
N ASN A 641 40.24 2.48 -19.95
CA ASN A 641 41.51 2.33 -20.67
C ASN A 641 41.51 3.11 -22.01
N HIS A 642 41.58 4.44 -21.93
CA HIS A 642 41.57 5.38 -23.06
C HIS A 642 43.00 5.85 -23.44
N LEU A 643 43.64 5.15 -24.37
CA LEU A 643 45.07 5.35 -24.68
C LEU A 643 45.38 6.43 -25.76
N ASN A 644 44.38 6.98 -26.45
CA ASN A 644 44.55 7.92 -27.58
C ASN A 644 43.80 9.25 -27.38
N THR A 645 44.45 10.25 -26.76
CA THR A 645 43.78 11.43 -26.18
C THR A 645 44.52 12.76 -26.42
N GLU A 646 43.79 13.88 -26.40
CA GLU A 646 44.31 15.26 -26.58
C GLU A 646 43.69 16.28 -25.59
N ASN A 647 44.38 17.38 -25.29
CA ASN A 647 43.97 18.35 -24.23
C ASN A 647 43.48 19.70 -24.80
N ILE A 648 42.36 20.21 -24.25
CA ILE A 648 41.71 21.49 -24.59
C ILE A 648 41.68 22.41 -23.33
N PRO A 649 42.06 23.71 -23.41
CA PRO A 649 42.18 24.61 -22.26
C PRO A 649 40.84 25.21 -21.76
N GLU A 650 40.84 25.84 -20.57
CA GLU A 650 39.62 26.39 -19.95
C GLU A 650 39.24 27.81 -20.41
N THR A 651 37.97 28.16 -20.19
CA THR A 651 37.38 29.49 -20.40
C THR A 651 36.59 29.90 -19.13
N PRO A 652 36.99 30.94 -18.37
CA PRO A 652 36.34 31.28 -17.11
C PRO A 652 34.88 31.76 -17.25
N ALA A 653 34.04 31.47 -16.24
CA ALA A 653 32.71 32.06 -16.08
C ALA A 653 32.80 33.45 -15.45
N THR A 654 31.79 34.30 -15.70
CA THR A 654 31.65 35.64 -15.14
C THR A 654 30.27 35.81 -14.51
N THR A 655 29.99 36.94 -13.87
CA THR A 655 28.64 37.27 -13.36
C THR A 655 27.57 37.42 -14.45
N GLU A 656 27.97 37.49 -15.73
CA GLU A 656 27.06 37.75 -16.87
C GLU A 656 27.07 36.62 -17.92
N ASN A 657 28.10 35.77 -17.96
CA ASN A 657 28.28 34.72 -18.97
C ASN A 657 28.79 33.41 -18.36
N VAL A 658 28.27 32.28 -18.85
CA VAL A 658 28.77 30.94 -18.51
C VAL A 658 30.19 30.73 -19.03
N GLY A 659 30.97 29.92 -18.30
CA GLY A 659 32.31 29.48 -18.71
C GLY A 659 32.35 28.00 -19.06
N TYR A 660 33.52 27.49 -19.46
CA TYR A 660 33.76 26.07 -19.70
C TYR A 660 35.10 25.63 -19.10
N THR A 661 35.16 24.46 -18.46
CA THR A 661 36.43 23.92 -17.94
C THR A 661 37.38 23.48 -19.06
N ALA A 662 38.67 23.33 -18.74
CA ALA A 662 39.59 22.58 -19.58
C ALA A 662 39.12 21.12 -19.66
N GLY A 663 39.45 20.41 -20.74
CA GLY A 663 39.05 19.02 -20.93
C GLY A 663 40.01 18.21 -21.78
N VAL A 664 39.84 16.90 -21.77
CA VAL A 664 40.63 15.93 -22.53
C VAL A 664 39.70 15.15 -23.45
N TYR A 665 39.99 15.12 -24.74
CA TYR A 665 39.19 14.48 -25.79
C TYR A 665 39.86 13.18 -26.24
N CYS A 666 39.11 12.08 -26.27
CA CYS A 666 39.60 10.77 -26.74
C CYS A 666 39.21 10.56 -28.20
N ASN A 667 40.20 10.28 -29.03
CA ASN A 667 40.02 10.13 -30.48
C ASN A 667 39.41 8.78 -30.88
N ASP A 668 39.61 7.73 -30.06
CA ASP A 668 39.06 6.39 -30.34
C ASP A 668 37.55 6.33 -30.09
N CYS A 669 37.06 6.92 -28.99
CA CYS A 669 35.63 6.94 -28.63
C CYS A 669 34.91 8.25 -28.99
N ARG A 670 35.63 9.26 -29.49
CA ARG A 670 35.15 10.59 -29.92
C ARG A 670 34.35 11.36 -28.87
N LYS A 671 34.81 11.32 -27.62
CA LYS A 671 34.18 12.00 -26.48
C LYS A 671 35.21 12.79 -25.69
N TYR A 672 34.77 13.87 -25.05
CA TYR A 672 35.49 14.45 -23.91
C TYR A 672 35.44 13.42 -22.78
N ILE A 673 36.58 12.79 -22.50
CA ILE A 673 36.74 11.79 -21.44
C ILE A 673 37.01 12.44 -20.09
N SER A 674 37.39 13.72 -20.07
CA SER A 674 37.34 14.55 -18.87
C SER A 674 37.12 16.02 -19.23
N GLY A 675 36.52 16.78 -18.31
CA GLY A 675 36.37 18.23 -18.41
C GLY A 675 35.48 18.76 -19.55
N HIS A 676 35.76 19.99 -20.00
CA HIS A 676 34.94 20.77 -20.94
C HIS A 676 33.45 20.90 -20.55
N THR A 677 33.22 21.21 -19.28
CA THR A 677 31.88 21.32 -18.65
C THR A 677 31.50 22.79 -18.46
N GLU A 678 30.23 23.13 -18.72
CA GLU A 678 29.67 24.48 -18.55
C GLU A 678 29.66 24.92 -17.08
N LEU A 679 29.86 26.21 -16.82
CA LEU A 679 30.07 26.79 -15.49
C LEU A 679 29.05 27.92 -15.21
N PRO A 680 28.09 27.73 -14.29
CA PRO A 680 27.05 28.72 -13.95
C PRO A 680 27.51 29.76 -12.91
N ILE A 681 26.63 30.73 -12.60
CA ILE A 681 26.90 31.87 -11.71
C ILE A 681 26.60 31.57 -10.21
N LEU A 682 27.28 32.27 -9.30
CA LEU A 682 27.89 31.61 -8.12
C LEU A 682 27.17 31.64 -6.75
N GLU A 683 26.06 32.38 -6.56
CA GLU A 683 25.51 32.63 -5.21
C GLU A 683 24.13 31.97 -4.93
N LYS A 684 23.42 31.51 -5.97
CA LYS A 684 22.03 31.01 -5.85
C LYS A 684 21.89 29.48 -5.81
N ALA A 685 22.99 28.73 -5.71
CA ALA A 685 23.01 27.32 -6.09
C ALA A 685 22.45 26.32 -5.05
N PHE A 686 22.41 26.69 -3.76
CA PHE A 686 22.07 25.77 -2.66
C PHE A 686 20.99 26.23 -1.67
N SER A 687 20.67 27.53 -1.57
CA SER A 687 19.63 27.99 -0.64
C SER A 687 18.21 27.64 -1.12
N ASP A 688 18.04 27.49 -2.43
CA ASP A 688 16.75 27.39 -3.11
C ASP A 688 16.58 26.02 -3.79
N SER A 689 17.41 25.02 -3.47
CA SER A 689 17.43 23.73 -4.19
C SER A 689 16.59 22.67 -3.48
N GLU A 690 15.72 21.97 -4.22
CA GLU A 690 14.90 20.86 -3.71
C GLU A 690 15.70 19.63 -3.27
N ASN A 691 17.02 19.64 -3.49
CA ASN A 691 17.90 18.46 -3.39
C ASN A 691 19.02 18.60 -2.36
N ALA A 692 19.37 19.82 -1.97
CA ALA A 692 20.38 20.13 -0.98
C ALA A 692 20.08 21.47 -0.31
N ARG A 693 20.27 21.55 1.01
CA ARG A 693 20.05 22.74 1.84
C ARG A 693 21.19 22.90 2.84
N ALA A 694 21.68 24.13 3.01
CA ALA A 694 22.75 24.44 3.95
C ALA A 694 22.19 24.88 5.31
N GLU A 695 22.58 24.21 6.40
CA GLU A 695 22.17 24.54 7.76
C GLU A 695 23.39 24.56 8.71
N GLY A 696 23.84 25.77 9.06
CA GLY A 696 24.97 25.97 9.97
C GLY A 696 26.28 25.38 9.41
N SER A 697 26.79 24.33 10.06
CA SER A 697 27.97 23.56 9.64
C SER A 697 27.64 22.33 8.79
N PHE A 698 26.39 22.14 8.42
CA PHE A 698 25.90 20.98 7.69
C PHE A 698 25.37 21.34 6.31
N ILE A 699 25.43 20.39 5.39
CA ILE A 699 24.56 20.37 4.20
C ILE A 699 23.72 19.10 4.27
N LEU A 700 22.42 19.31 4.35
CA LEU A 700 21.41 18.26 4.26
C LEU A 700 21.16 17.98 2.78
N ILE A 701 21.19 16.72 2.36
CA ILE A 701 21.04 16.31 0.95
C ILE A 701 20.05 15.14 0.82
N ASN A 702 19.38 15.05 -0.34
CA ASN A 702 18.52 13.92 -0.65
C ASN A 702 19.34 12.64 -0.88
N SER A 703 18.77 11.50 -0.48
CA SER A 703 19.31 10.18 -0.81
C SER A 703 19.35 9.96 -2.33
N GLY A 704 20.31 9.15 -2.80
CA GLY A 704 20.48 8.84 -4.22
C GLY A 704 21.16 9.92 -5.08
N LEU A 705 21.48 11.10 -4.52
CA LEU A 705 22.39 12.05 -5.18
C LEU A 705 23.83 11.51 -5.14
N THR A 706 24.49 11.44 -6.29
CA THR A 706 25.93 11.11 -6.34
C THR A 706 26.80 12.31 -5.94
N ALA A 707 28.03 12.05 -5.48
CA ALA A 707 29.01 13.08 -5.15
C ALA A 707 29.26 14.03 -6.31
N LYS A 708 29.30 13.51 -7.55
CA LYS A 708 29.35 14.31 -8.79
C LYS A 708 28.11 15.19 -8.98
N GLN A 709 26.90 14.70 -8.72
CA GLN A 709 25.68 15.52 -8.80
C GLN A 709 25.67 16.62 -7.73
N LEU A 710 26.05 16.30 -6.50
CA LEU A 710 26.13 17.27 -5.41
C LEU A 710 27.21 18.34 -5.67
N LEU A 711 28.39 17.93 -6.17
CA LEU A 711 29.45 18.86 -6.59
C LEU A 711 29.07 19.68 -7.82
N SER A 712 28.17 19.19 -8.69
CA SER A 712 27.64 19.98 -9.81
C SER A 712 26.69 21.10 -9.37
N GLN A 713 26.10 20.97 -8.18
CA GLN A 713 25.32 22.01 -7.52
C GLN A 713 26.22 22.95 -6.68
N ALA A 714 27.50 22.63 -6.51
CA ALA A 714 28.44 23.36 -5.66
C ALA A 714 29.26 24.44 -6.39
N ARG A 715 29.89 25.33 -5.59
CA ARG A 715 30.88 26.29 -6.10
C ARG A 715 32.05 25.54 -6.77
N LYS A 716 32.53 26.04 -7.91
CA LYS A 716 33.70 25.48 -8.63
C LYS A 716 34.90 25.34 -7.68
N ASN A 717 35.50 24.15 -7.63
CA ASN A 717 36.56 23.70 -6.69
C ASN A 717 36.10 23.34 -5.27
N ALA A 718 34.80 23.24 -4.99
CA ALA A 718 34.36 22.45 -3.84
C ALA A 718 34.75 20.98 -4.05
N VAL A 719 35.09 20.28 -2.98
CA VAL A 719 35.45 18.86 -3.01
C VAL A 719 34.79 18.11 -1.87
N ILE A 720 34.25 16.93 -2.16
CA ILE A 720 33.78 16.01 -1.12
C ILE A 720 34.97 15.17 -0.68
N LYS A 721 35.04 14.89 0.62
CA LYS A 721 35.97 13.92 1.18
C LYS A 721 35.21 12.87 1.98
N ASP A 722 35.64 11.63 1.86
CA ASP A 722 35.17 10.54 2.70
C ASP A 722 35.61 10.73 4.16
N ILE A 723 35.19 9.82 5.04
CA ILE A 723 35.59 9.78 6.45
C ILE A 723 37.09 9.54 6.68
N SER A 724 37.84 9.09 5.67
CA SER A 724 39.31 8.95 5.72
C SER A 724 40.06 10.20 5.27
N GLY A 725 39.34 11.19 4.72
CA GLY A 725 39.88 12.42 4.13
C GLY A 725 40.26 12.30 2.65
N ALA A 726 39.99 11.15 2.00
CA ALA A 726 40.20 10.92 0.58
C ALA A 726 39.14 11.64 -0.26
N LEU A 727 39.55 12.20 -1.40
CA LEU A 727 38.68 12.99 -2.27
C LEU A 727 37.70 12.10 -3.04
N ILE A 728 36.40 12.38 -2.89
CA ILE A 728 35.34 11.79 -3.71
C ILE A 728 34.95 12.80 -4.78
N THR A 729 35.12 12.41 -6.05
CA THR A 729 34.87 13.28 -7.22
C THR A 729 34.13 12.57 -8.35
N ASP A 730 33.64 11.36 -8.10
CA ASP A 730 33.01 10.46 -9.07
C ASP A 730 31.52 10.24 -8.74
N ASN A 731 30.91 9.21 -9.33
CA ASN A 731 29.50 8.87 -9.13
C ASN A 731 29.25 8.11 -7.81
N THR A 732 30.21 8.01 -6.89
CA THR A 732 29.97 7.42 -5.56
C THR A 732 28.87 8.20 -4.86
N LEU A 733 27.92 7.50 -4.23
CA LEU A 733 26.95 8.15 -3.34
C LEU A 733 27.72 8.74 -2.15
N PRO A 734 27.53 10.03 -1.80
CA PRO A 734 27.97 10.52 -0.51
C PRO A 734 27.27 9.73 0.59
N ALA A 735 27.81 9.81 1.80
CA ALA A 735 27.17 9.29 2.99
C ALA A 735 27.20 10.32 4.10
N THR A 736 26.34 10.13 5.09
CA THR A 736 26.34 10.90 6.33
C THR A 736 27.72 10.85 7.00
N GLY A 737 28.24 12.03 7.37
CA GLY A 737 29.55 12.17 8.00
C GLY A 737 30.72 12.40 7.03
N MET A 738 30.50 12.32 5.71
CA MET A 738 31.45 12.85 4.73
C MET A 738 31.56 14.38 4.82
N THR A 739 32.60 15.00 4.25
CA THR A 739 32.80 16.46 4.36
C THR A 739 32.85 17.14 2.99
N LEU A 740 32.11 18.24 2.83
CA LEU A 740 32.28 19.16 1.72
C LEU A 740 33.24 20.28 2.13
N VAL A 741 34.39 20.35 1.45
CA VAL A 741 35.34 21.45 1.58
C VAL A 741 35.08 22.44 0.44
N LEU A 742 34.75 23.68 0.80
CA LEU A 742 34.52 24.77 -0.16
C LEU A 742 35.84 25.41 -0.64
N PRO A 743 35.81 26.17 -1.76
CA PRO A 743 37.01 26.84 -2.31
C PRO A 743 37.66 27.87 -1.38
N ASP A 744 36.92 28.39 -0.40
CA ASP A 744 37.41 29.29 0.66
C ASP A 744 37.97 28.55 1.89
N ALA A 745 38.13 27.22 1.78
CA ALA A 745 38.52 26.28 2.83
C ALA A 745 37.52 26.13 4.00
N SER A 746 36.30 26.65 3.88
CA SER A 746 35.21 26.28 4.79
C SER A 746 34.91 24.78 4.67
N VAL A 747 34.72 24.10 5.79
CA VAL A 747 34.37 22.67 5.84
C VAL A 747 32.96 22.54 6.41
N MET A 748 32.10 21.84 5.68
CA MET A 748 30.77 21.42 6.14
C MET A 748 30.68 19.91 6.12
N THR A 749 29.84 19.35 6.99
CA THR A 749 29.56 17.91 7.00
C THR A 749 28.31 17.61 6.17
N LEU A 750 28.39 16.58 5.33
CA LEU A 750 27.27 16.07 4.54
C LEU A 750 26.40 15.15 5.39
N ILE A 751 25.09 15.27 5.20
CA ILE A 751 24.06 14.50 5.89
C ILE A 751 23.04 14.06 4.86
N ILE A 752 22.91 12.76 4.64
CA ILE A 752 21.73 12.19 3.99
C ILE A 752 20.73 11.91 5.10
N MET A 753 19.57 12.57 5.04
CA MET A 753 18.49 12.31 5.99
C MET A 753 18.08 10.83 5.88
N GLY A 754 18.12 10.10 6.99
CA GLY A 754 17.87 8.67 7.10
C GLY A 754 19.03 7.70 6.80
N ASP A 755 20.20 8.18 6.36
CA ASP A 755 21.44 7.38 6.31
C ASP A 755 22.17 7.54 7.64
N THR A 756 22.00 6.57 8.54
CA THR A 756 22.47 6.66 9.93
C THR A 756 23.69 5.79 10.18
N ASP A 757 23.88 4.71 9.41
CA ASP A 757 25.08 3.89 9.50
C ASP A 757 26.23 4.41 8.62
N GLY A 758 25.94 5.33 7.68
CA GLY A 758 26.92 6.03 6.88
C GLY A 758 27.36 5.26 5.64
N ASP A 759 26.52 4.37 5.10
CA ASP A 759 26.77 3.64 3.84
C ASP A 759 26.30 4.40 2.57
N GLY A 760 25.59 5.52 2.75
CA GLY A 760 25.08 6.36 1.65
C GLY A 760 23.71 5.93 1.10
N LYS A 761 23.01 5.03 1.79
CA LYS A 761 21.66 4.58 1.47
C LYS A 761 20.72 4.78 2.67
N ILE A 762 19.42 4.68 2.40
CA ILE A 762 18.40 4.55 3.43
C ILE A 762 17.99 3.08 3.42
N SER A 763 18.27 2.36 4.51
CA SER A 763 18.09 0.91 4.58
C SER A 763 17.48 0.46 5.91
N ALA A 764 17.05 -0.81 5.97
CA ALA A 764 16.69 -1.44 7.24
C ALA A 764 17.89 -1.59 8.22
N ALA A 765 19.14 -1.36 7.77
CA ALA A 765 20.28 -1.25 8.66
C ALA A 765 20.30 0.08 9.43
N ASP A 766 19.94 1.17 8.75
CA ASP A 766 19.80 2.50 9.32
C ASP A 766 18.66 2.57 10.32
N ALA A 767 17.47 2.10 9.93
CA ALA A 767 16.32 2.02 10.84
C ALA A 767 16.67 1.28 12.13
N ARG A 768 17.38 0.15 12.01
CA ARG A 768 17.86 -0.63 13.16
C ARG A 768 18.90 0.13 13.99
N LEU A 769 19.77 0.94 13.37
CA LEU A 769 20.79 1.71 14.08
C LEU A 769 20.17 2.90 14.82
N ALA A 770 19.27 3.64 14.18
CA ALA A 770 18.45 4.69 14.79
C ALA A 770 17.64 4.13 15.98
N LEU A 771 16.95 3.00 15.80
CA LEU A 771 16.19 2.33 16.87
C LEU A 771 17.07 1.91 18.05
N ARG A 772 18.28 1.40 17.79
CA ARG A 772 19.23 1.08 18.87
C ARG A 772 19.74 2.33 19.59
N ALA A 773 19.89 3.45 18.88
CA ALA A 773 20.31 4.72 19.46
C ALA A 773 19.22 5.33 20.35
N SER A 774 17.94 5.29 19.93
CA SER A 774 16.83 5.86 20.71
C SER A 774 16.62 5.16 22.06
N VAL A 775 16.85 3.84 22.14
CA VAL A 775 16.86 3.10 23.42
C VAL A 775 18.22 3.10 24.13
N GLY A 776 19.19 3.91 23.68
CA GLY A 776 20.50 4.08 24.31
C GLY A 776 21.44 2.86 24.22
N LEU A 777 21.13 1.88 23.36
CA LEU A 777 21.97 0.69 23.10
C LEU A 777 23.13 0.97 22.14
N GLU A 778 23.11 2.12 21.45
CA GLU A 778 24.16 2.57 20.54
C GLU A 778 24.48 4.06 20.78
N LYS A 779 25.68 4.51 20.41
CA LYS A 779 26.08 5.93 20.51
C LYS A 779 26.42 6.50 19.13
N LEU A 780 25.55 7.36 18.63
CA LEU A 780 25.73 8.04 17.35
C LEU A 780 26.63 9.29 17.47
N THR A 781 27.38 9.56 16.40
CA THR A 781 28.07 10.85 16.20
C THR A 781 27.07 11.96 15.90
N ASP A 782 27.44 13.23 16.04
CA ASP A 782 26.50 14.34 15.83
C ASP A 782 25.96 14.40 14.39
N ALA A 783 26.74 13.99 13.38
CA ALA A 783 26.25 13.86 12.00
C ALA A 783 25.22 12.74 11.86
N GLN A 784 25.46 11.57 12.46
CA GLN A 784 24.51 10.46 12.48
C GLN A 784 23.27 10.77 13.30
N LYS A 785 23.37 11.61 14.33
CA LYS A 785 22.19 12.10 15.07
C LYS A 785 21.30 12.94 14.17
N THR A 786 21.86 13.92 13.47
CA THR A 786 21.12 14.78 12.55
C THR A 786 20.64 14.04 11.29
N ALA A 787 21.28 12.93 10.90
CA ALA A 787 20.74 12.03 9.88
C ALA A 787 19.62 11.12 10.39
N ALA A 788 19.71 10.69 11.65
CA ALA A 788 18.69 9.84 12.27
C ALA A 788 17.44 10.64 12.63
N GLU A 789 17.59 11.89 13.04
CA GLU A 789 16.50 12.81 13.34
C GLU A 789 15.84 13.26 12.02
N VAL A 790 14.71 12.64 11.67
CA VAL A 790 13.98 12.86 10.41
C VAL A 790 12.58 13.43 10.65
N ASP A 791 12.06 13.34 11.88
CA ASP A 791 10.72 13.85 12.24
C ASP A 791 10.71 15.27 12.88
N LYS A 792 11.88 15.88 13.08
CA LYS A 792 12.09 17.26 13.56
C LYS A 792 11.65 17.54 15.00
N LYS A 793 11.50 16.50 15.84
CA LYS A 793 11.15 16.61 17.27
C LYS A 793 12.35 16.85 18.22
N ALA A 794 13.54 17.04 17.67
CA ALA A 794 14.84 17.33 18.29
C ALA A 794 15.47 16.22 19.17
N GLU A 795 14.85 15.04 19.23
CA GLU A 795 15.38 13.82 19.87
C GLU A 795 15.19 12.62 18.95
N ILE A 796 16.10 11.64 19.01
CA ILE A 796 16.04 10.44 18.15
C ILE A 796 15.18 9.40 18.86
N THR A 797 14.07 9.02 18.24
CA THR A 797 13.03 8.18 18.82
C THR A 797 12.82 6.88 18.01
N ALA A 798 11.77 6.13 18.32
CA ALA A 798 11.32 5.02 17.48
C ALA A 798 10.57 5.51 16.21
N SER A 799 10.02 6.73 16.23
CA SER A 799 9.34 7.38 15.09
C SER A 799 10.30 7.58 13.93
N ASP A 800 11.47 8.16 14.23
CA ASP A 800 12.58 8.31 13.28
C ASP A 800 12.98 6.98 12.61
N ALA A 801 13.20 5.95 13.42
CA ALA A 801 13.58 4.63 12.95
C ALA A 801 12.50 4.01 12.03
N ARG A 802 11.21 4.26 12.31
CA ARG A 802 10.11 3.84 11.45
C ARG A 802 10.12 4.59 10.12
N LEU A 803 10.24 5.91 10.13
CA LEU A 803 10.27 6.73 8.90
C LEU A 803 11.44 6.32 7.99
N ILE A 804 12.61 6.04 8.58
CA ILE A 804 13.77 5.49 7.88
C ILE A 804 13.48 4.11 7.29
N LEU A 805 12.81 3.22 8.04
CA LEU A 805 12.42 1.89 7.54
C LEU A 805 11.44 1.98 6.36
N ARG A 806 10.39 2.80 6.50
CA ARG A 806 9.38 3.04 5.45
C ARG A 806 10.02 3.63 4.19
N ALA A 807 10.94 4.58 4.33
CA ALA A 807 11.67 5.15 3.20
C ALA A 807 12.55 4.09 2.50
N SER A 808 13.16 3.17 3.25
CA SER A 808 13.96 2.08 2.68
C SER A 808 13.18 1.11 1.79
N VAL A 809 11.85 1.04 1.96
CA VAL A 809 10.93 0.23 1.14
C VAL A 809 10.05 1.07 0.20
N GLY A 810 10.24 2.39 0.15
CA GLY A 810 9.51 3.30 -0.75
C GLY A 810 8.10 3.70 -0.28
N LEU A 811 7.76 3.47 1.00
CA LEU A 811 6.49 3.88 1.62
C LEU A 811 6.54 5.29 2.23
N GLU A 812 7.72 5.93 2.24
CA GLU A 812 7.94 7.28 2.76
C GLU A 812 8.84 8.07 1.80
N ASP A 813 8.49 9.32 1.50
CA ASP A 813 9.27 10.15 0.58
C ASP A 813 10.34 10.94 1.35
N SER A 814 11.51 10.32 1.54
CA SER A 814 12.67 10.90 2.24
C SER A 814 13.09 12.31 1.75
N ARG A 815 12.68 12.73 0.55
CA ARG A 815 12.92 14.09 0.04
C ARG A 815 12.16 15.18 0.82
N GLN A 816 11.12 14.81 1.57
CA GLN A 816 10.36 15.75 2.37
C GLN A 816 11.13 16.19 3.64
N TRP A 817 12.05 15.37 4.15
CA TRP A 817 12.82 15.66 5.36
C TRP A 817 13.70 16.93 5.24
N LEU A 818 14.05 17.37 4.01
CA LEU A 818 14.77 18.63 3.75
C LEU A 818 13.92 19.92 3.89
N LYS A 819 12.58 19.82 3.93
CA LYS A 819 11.66 20.97 3.97
C LYS A 819 11.47 21.50 5.40
#